data_AF-A0A2A4T885-F1
#
_entry.id   AF-A0A2A4T885-F1
#
_cell.length_a   1.000
_cell.length_b   1.000
_cell.length_c   1.000
_cell.angle_alpha   90.00
_cell.angle_beta   90.00
_cell.angle_gamma   90.00
#
_symmetry.space_group_name_H-M   'P 1'
#
loop_
_entity.id
_entity.type
_entity.pdbx_description
1 polymer ?
#
loop_
_entity_poly.entity_id
_entity_poly.type
_entity_poly.pdbx_seq_one_letter_code
_entity_poly.pdbx_strand_id
1 'polypeptide(L)'
;MKFSKGFGFVIAVVFAAGLVFPSQVLALTQQQIGSVISLLQAFDASPSSILSVKAALEGKPHTIQSILTTQVSSVSDSSADESVSSIEGLTPVNASASATAYVGTCRELVHTLYRGKKDATTDGEVSELQKVLKNLGHYDYPEITGYFGTVTEDAVKKLQREEGLATTGSYNTNGYGGVGPKTRALLLEKCKGTPKELVVPARLSCGALGDINKDGTIDVKDKAMLVEMVKKDSKFSLEQRRRGDINGDGKRSVYDISLLIGFTSGENTKFPGCLRYRELSEQNIATASTAQINLVCGALGDVNGDGYIETSDAQMIQNYSIGKAVLSSDQKTRADVNRDGDIDFDDTVEITKYLNKESSSFSGCTKGSGEVSISLIDATNQTIESGTKDVLLAKYQFSAGNFGEDVSVVSVNLPLYHLGNDKMLLSNCYLHANGEILGGSSAGKVNPRAGSSSGSTYAFNVDNSLALSKGGLVIVQLRCDVGGTDISGTRYYWGLSSATASNSRFVGKISKQPIKTSIEENSGPLLLVMPEKIVATPTITVVSPNGGEVLVRGEVYEIKWTSSNVPKFNVQYINEDTGVRLFIINNVTGNTYSWIVPETIDDGLYRMKVDYAIPGGGTVSDSSDSTFTIGSVASNIDLFNHSNIASPYTMLQRLFGWGLD
;
A
#
# COMPACT_ATOMS: atom_id res chain seq x y z
N MET A 1 -34.54 -41.29 86.77
CA MET A 1 -35.99 -41.46 86.57
C MET A 1 -36.26 -41.76 85.10
N LYS A 2 -37.04 -42.83 84.85
CA LYS A 2 -37.76 -43.23 83.61
C LYS A 2 -36.94 -43.40 82.32
N PHE A 3 -36.58 -44.65 81.97
CA PHE A 3 -37.33 -45.62 81.13
C PHE A 3 -37.41 -45.20 79.65
N SER A 4 -36.66 -45.85 78.76
CA SER A 4 -37.06 -47.08 77.99
C SER A 4 -37.79 -46.67 76.69
N LYS A 5 -37.66 -47.26 75.51
CA LYS A 5 -37.28 -48.57 74.94
C LYS A 5 -36.98 -48.24 73.45
N GLY A 6 -36.21 -48.97 72.66
CA GLY A 6 -35.82 -50.36 72.72
C GLY A 6 -36.01 -50.99 71.33
N PHE A 7 -35.07 -51.85 70.95
CA PHE A 7 -35.20 -52.96 70.00
C PHE A 7 -35.39 -52.63 68.50
N GLY A 8 -34.73 -53.28 67.54
CA GLY A 8 -33.88 -54.48 67.54
C GLY A 8 -33.17 -54.58 66.17
N PHE A 9 -31.92 -55.06 66.15
CA PHE A 9 -31.53 -56.44 65.78
C PHE A 9 -31.66 -56.67 64.25
N VAL A 10 -30.57 -56.92 63.50
CA VAL A 10 -30.03 -58.29 63.30
C VAL A 10 -28.74 -58.23 62.45
N ILE A 11 -27.64 -58.78 63.00
CA ILE A 11 -26.68 -59.79 62.43
C ILE A 11 -25.95 -59.45 61.10
N ALA A 12 -24.66 -59.71 60.87
CA ALA A 12 -23.45 -60.13 61.59
C ALA A 12 -22.29 -60.07 60.56
N VAL A 13 -20.99 -60.01 60.90
CA VAL A 13 -20.00 -61.11 61.09
C VAL A 13 -18.64 -60.40 60.83
N VAL A 14 -17.74 -60.19 61.82
CA VAL A 14 -16.53 -61.01 62.13
C VAL A 14 -15.50 -60.95 60.98
N PHE A 15 -14.19 -60.64 61.09
CA PHE A 15 -13.22 -60.58 62.19
C PHE A 15 -11.91 -59.89 61.72
N ALA A 16 -11.06 -59.55 62.69
CA ALA A 16 -9.58 -59.51 62.66
C ALA A 16 -8.83 -58.33 61.98
N ALA A 17 -8.15 -57.53 62.82
CA ALA A 17 -6.85 -56.96 62.48
C ALA A 17 -5.97 -56.86 63.74
N GLY A 18 -4.78 -57.43 63.65
CA GLY A 18 -3.79 -57.54 64.71
C GLY A 18 -2.97 -56.27 64.95
N LEU A 19 -2.29 -56.28 66.09
CA LEU A 19 -1.32 -55.29 66.54
C LEU A 19 -0.06 -55.28 65.66
N VAL A 20 0.36 -54.09 65.22
CA VAL A 20 1.73 -53.81 64.75
C VAL A 20 2.17 -52.47 65.35
N PHE A 21 3.36 -52.46 65.96
CA PHE A 21 4.04 -51.30 66.56
C PHE A 21 4.42 -50.24 65.51
N PRO A 22 4.32 -48.93 65.79
CA PRO A 22 4.90 -47.92 64.90
C PRO A 22 6.42 -47.82 65.11
N SER A 23 7.18 -48.13 64.06
CA SER A 23 8.59 -47.74 63.92
C SER A 23 8.68 -46.21 63.83
N GLN A 24 9.21 -45.55 64.86
CA GLN A 24 9.53 -44.13 64.83
C GLN A 24 10.75 -43.92 63.92
N VAL A 25 10.56 -43.36 62.73
CA VAL A 25 11.66 -42.77 61.97
C VAL A 25 12.01 -41.46 62.69
N LEU A 26 13.18 -41.41 63.34
CA LEU A 26 13.67 -40.20 64.02
C LEU A 26 13.90 -39.09 62.99
N ALA A 27 12.93 -38.16 62.88
CA ALA A 27 13.10 -36.92 62.14
C ALA A 27 14.21 -36.06 62.79
N LEU A 28 15.01 -35.39 61.97
CA LEU A 28 16.01 -34.43 62.43
C LEU A 28 15.36 -33.37 63.32
N THR A 29 16.01 -33.04 64.44
CA THR A 29 15.52 -31.98 65.34
C THR A 29 15.68 -30.61 64.68
N GLN A 30 14.82 -29.65 65.04
CA GLN A 30 14.89 -28.27 64.53
C GLN A 30 16.26 -27.60 64.79
N GLN A 31 16.96 -28.03 65.83
CA GLN A 31 18.29 -27.55 66.18
C GLN A 31 19.37 -28.13 65.24
N GLN A 32 19.22 -29.37 64.79
CA GLN A 32 20.10 -29.99 63.78
C GLN A 32 19.87 -29.39 62.39
N ILE A 33 18.62 -29.13 62.01
CA ILE A 33 18.27 -28.44 60.75
C ILE A 33 18.85 -27.01 60.75
N GLY A 34 18.70 -26.27 61.86
CA GLY A 34 19.30 -24.95 62.01
C GLY A 34 20.83 -24.93 61.94
N SER A 35 21.49 -25.99 62.43
CA SER A 35 22.95 -26.12 62.36
C SER A 35 23.45 -26.34 60.93
N VAL A 36 22.74 -27.15 60.14
CA VAL A 36 23.07 -27.37 58.72
C VAL A 36 22.81 -26.13 57.87
N ILE A 37 21.72 -25.40 58.13
CA ILE A 37 21.42 -24.13 57.46
C ILE A 37 22.49 -23.07 57.79
N SER A 38 22.88 -22.98 59.06
CA SER A 38 23.94 -22.04 59.48
C SER A 38 25.28 -22.37 58.84
N LEU A 39 25.59 -23.66 58.65
CA LEU A 39 26.79 -24.10 57.95
C LEU A 39 26.74 -23.74 56.46
N LEU A 40 25.62 -23.94 55.78
CA LEU A 40 25.44 -23.56 54.37
C LEU A 40 25.51 -22.04 54.15
N GLN A 41 24.96 -21.26 55.08
CA GLN A 41 25.07 -19.81 55.09
C GLN A 41 26.51 -19.34 55.34
N ALA A 42 27.30 -20.10 56.11
CA ALA A 42 28.72 -19.82 56.32
C ALA A 42 29.60 -20.14 55.10
N PHE A 43 29.11 -20.97 54.16
CA PHE A 43 29.77 -21.30 52.89
C PHE A 43 29.21 -20.53 51.68
N ASP A 44 28.45 -19.46 51.92
CA ASP A 44 27.91 -18.58 50.88
C ASP A 44 27.02 -19.29 49.85
N ALA A 45 26.34 -20.36 50.28
CA ALA A 45 25.38 -21.05 49.44
C ALA A 45 24.24 -20.09 49.03
N SER A 46 23.86 -20.12 47.75
CA SER A 46 22.82 -19.21 47.23
C SER A 46 21.51 -19.34 48.03
N PRO A 47 20.71 -18.26 48.15
CA PRO A 47 19.45 -18.29 48.90
C PRO A 47 18.48 -19.38 48.43
N SER A 48 18.50 -19.71 47.13
CA SER A 48 17.71 -20.79 46.55
C SER A 48 18.23 -22.18 46.97
N SER A 49 19.54 -22.39 47.03
CA SER A 49 20.15 -23.63 47.53
C SER A 49 19.84 -23.87 49.01
N ILE A 50 19.92 -22.83 49.85
CA ILE A 50 19.60 -22.92 51.28
C ILE A 50 18.12 -23.27 51.47
N LEU A 51 17.23 -22.66 50.69
CA LEU A 51 15.80 -22.91 50.77
C LEU A 51 15.45 -24.34 50.34
N SER A 52 16.13 -24.86 49.31
CA SER A 52 15.98 -26.24 48.84
C SER A 52 16.47 -27.27 49.86
N VAL A 53 17.65 -27.06 50.46
CA VAL A 53 18.18 -27.98 51.47
C VAL A 53 17.35 -27.94 52.76
N LYS A 54 16.86 -26.76 53.17
CA LYS A 54 15.96 -26.63 54.32
C LYS A 54 14.66 -27.41 54.11
N ALA A 55 14.04 -27.30 52.94
CA ALA A 55 12.79 -28.01 52.63
C ALA A 55 12.99 -29.54 52.64
N ALA A 56 14.12 -30.02 52.11
CA ALA A 56 14.48 -31.43 52.12
C ALA A 56 14.72 -31.98 53.54
N LEU A 57 15.41 -31.23 54.41
CA LEU A 57 15.70 -31.63 55.79
C LEU A 57 14.47 -31.60 56.70
N GLU A 58 13.49 -30.75 56.41
CA GLU A 58 12.21 -30.67 57.12
C GLU A 58 11.17 -31.70 56.63
N GLY A 59 11.47 -32.46 55.57
CA GLY A 59 10.58 -33.50 55.04
C GLY A 59 9.29 -32.97 54.41
N LYS A 60 9.27 -31.72 53.92
CA LYS A 60 8.08 -31.10 53.30
C LYS A 60 8.16 -31.13 51.76
N PRO A 61 7.09 -31.50 51.04
CA PRO A 61 7.07 -31.41 49.57
C PRO A 61 7.09 -29.95 49.11
N HIS A 62 7.87 -29.66 48.07
CA HIS A 62 7.98 -28.33 47.47
C HIS A 62 6.61 -27.87 46.93
N THR A 63 5.95 -26.98 47.67
CA THR A 63 4.67 -26.36 47.28
C THR A 63 4.69 -24.86 47.52
N ILE A 64 3.94 -24.15 46.66
CA ILE A 64 3.87 -22.70 46.38
C ILE A 64 3.71 -21.77 47.60
N GLN A 65 3.51 -22.30 48.81
CA GLN A 65 3.11 -21.54 49.98
C GLN A 65 4.24 -20.81 50.72
N SER A 66 5.53 -21.13 50.52
CA SER A 66 6.63 -20.54 51.31
C SER A 66 7.24 -19.24 50.75
N ILE A 67 6.80 -18.81 49.56
CA ILE A 67 7.22 -17.54 48.92
C ILE A 67 6.22 -16.40 49.20
N LEU A 68 5.01 -16.70 49.68
CA LEU A 68 4.00 -15.71 50.05
C LEU A 68 3.86 -15.60 51.57
N THR A 69 4.66 -14.75 52.21
CA THR A 69 4.21 -14.05 53.42
C THR A 69 5.03 -12.79 53.64
N THR A 70 4.65 -11.72 52.94
CA THR A 70 4.42 -10.37 53.50
C THR A 70 3.84 -9.51 52.37
N GLN A 71 2.65 -8.94 52.58
CA GLN A 71 1.84 -8.11 51.68
C GLN A 71 0.94 -8.87 50.67
N VAL A 72 -0.28 -9.13 51.13
CA VAL A 72 -1.59 -8.92 50.46
C VAL A 72 -2.53 -10.09 50.82
N SER A 73 -3.50 -9.75 51.65
CA SER A 73 -4.58 -10.62 52.13
C SER A 73 -5.72 -10.73 51.11
N SER A 74 -6.44 -11.87 51.15
CA SER A 74 -7.67 -12.25 50.42
C SER A 74 -7.49 -12.41 48.89
N VAL A 75 -7.73 -13.57 48.27
CA VAL A 75 -8.99 -14.31 48.18
C VAL A 75 -8.70 -15.80 47.87
N SER A 76 -9.54 -16.66 48.43
CA SER A 76 -9.66 -18.11 48.22
C SER A 76 -9.97 -18.51 46.77
N ASP A 77 -9.38 -19.57 46.24
CA ASP A 77 -10.00 -20.92 46.28
C ASP A 77 -9.36 -21.93 45.28
N SER A 78 -9.32 -23.17 45.76
CA SER A 78 -9.36 -24.51 45.15
C SER A 78 -8.60 -24.96 43.87
N SER A 79 -7.89 -26.09 44.09
CA SER A 79 -7.79 -27.33 43.29
C SER A 79 -6.53 -27.69 42.47
N ALA A 80 -5.93 -28.80 42.92
CA ALA A 80 -5.05 -29.83 42.32
C ALA A 80 -5.06 -29.98 40.77
N ASP A 81 -4.04 -30.52 40.09
CA ASP A 81 -3.36 -31.79 40.35
C ASP A 81 -2.07 -32.00 39.48
N GLU A 82 -1.37 -33.09 39.81
CA GLU A 82 -0.04 -33.68 39.58
C GLU A 82 0.69 -33.80 38.21
N SER A 83 1.98 -34.17 38.38
CA SER A 83 2.90 -35.03 37.57
C SER A 83 3.99 -34.32 36.75
N VAL A 84 5.22 -34.14 37.28
CA VAL A 84 6.39 -35.07 37.40
C VAL A 84 7.00 -35.50 36.05
N SER A 85 8.23 -35.04 35.77
CA SER A 85 9.44 -35.90 35.62
C SER A 85 10.63 -35.16 35.01
N SER A 86 11.81 -35.58 35.50
CA SER A 86 13.19 -35.12 35.33
C SER A 86 13.71 -35.12 33.87
N ILE A 87 14.85 -34.51 33.51
CA ILE A 87 16.22 -35.05 33.71
C ILE A 87 17.27 -33.93 33.52
N GLU A 88 18.38 -34.15 34.24
CA GLU A 88 19.60 -33.38 34.44
C GLU A 88 20.49 -33.19 33.19
N GLY A 89 21.36 -32.17 33.26
CA GLY A 89 22.74 -32.27 32.78
C GLY A 89 23.24 -31.13 31.89
N LEU A 90 24.13 -30.29 32.46
CA LEU A 90 25.51 -30.01 31.99
C LEU A 90 25.97 -28.57 32.31
N THR A 91 26.74 -28.48 33.39
CA THR A 91 27.95 -27.65 33.64
C THR A 91 28.11 -26.25 33.01
N PRO A 92 28.33 -25.19 33.81
CA PRO A 92 28.87 -23.93 33.32
C PRO A 92 30.40 -23.94 33.31
N VAL A 93 31.00 -23.57 32.17
CA VAL A 93 32.43 -23.29 32.04
C VAL A 93 32.63 -21.76 32.09
N ASN A 94 33.53 -21.34 32.97
CA ASN A 94 33.96 -19.96 33.22
C ASN A 94 34.07 -19.07 31.98
N ALA A 95 33.43 -17.90 32.04
CA ALA A 95 33.86 -16.71 31.32
C ALA A 95 34.46 -15.72 32.33
N SER A 96 35.77 -15.53 32.22
CA SER A 96 36.52 -14.46 32.89
C SER A 96 36.47 -13.20 32.02
N ALA A 97 35.94 -12.14 32.62
CA ALA A 97 36.36 -10.73 32.54
C ALA A 97 36.77 -10.12 31.19
N SER A 98 36.13 -8.99 30.85
CA SER A 98 36.81 -7.70 31.02
C SER A 98 35.81 -6.54 31.12
N ALA A 99 36.15 -5.61 32.00
CA ALA A 99 35.33 -4.51 32.50
C ALA A 99 35.74 -3.16 31.89
N THR A 100 34.81 -2.21 31.89
CA THR A 100 35.05 -0.76 32.09
C THR A 100 33.74 -0.15 32.62
N ALA A 101 33.59 0.06 33.94
CA ALA A 101 33.99 1.23 34.75
C ALA A 101 32.90 2.32 34.84
N TYR A 102 32.09 2.25 35.89
CA TYR A 102 31.42 3.39 36.53
C TYR A 102 31.79 3.39 38.02
N VAL A 103 32.32 4.52 38.49
CA VAL A 103 32.78 4.77 39.86
C VAL A 103 31.65 5.37 40.68
N GLY A 104 31.43 4.81 41.88
CA GLY A 104 30.45 5.24 42.87
C GLY A 104 29.88 4.03 43.63
N THR A 105 30.73 3.11 44.07
CA THR A 105 30.33 1.81 44.60
C THR A 105 29.83 1.94 46.04
N CYS A 106 28.53 1.82 46.24
CA CYS A 106 28.01 1.33 47.51
C CYS A 106 28.51 -0.10 47.69
N ARG A 107 29.49 -0.28 48.56
CA ARG A 107 29.96 -1.62 48.94
C ARG A 107 28.85 -2.31 49.72
N GLU A 108 28.52 -3.53 49.31
CA GLU A 108 27.63 -4.38 50.10
C GLU A 108 28.33 -4.75 51.41
N LEU A 109 27.72 -4.38 52.54
CA LEU A 109 28.18 -4.77 53.86
C LEU A 109 27.77 -6.23 54.08
N VAL A 110 28.73 -7.12 54.34
CA VAL A 110 28.44 -8.54 54.59
C VAL A 110 28.57 -8.91 56.07
N HIS A 111 29.37 -8.17 56.83
CA HIS A 111 29.52 -8.39 58.27
C HIS A 111 28.37 -7.77 59.07
N THR A 112 28.00 -8.44 60.17
CA THR A 112 27.13 -7.82 61.17
C THR A 112 27.97 -6.85 62.02
N LEU A 113 27.67 -5.57 61.92
CA LEU A 113 28.42 -4.50 62.59
C LEU A 113 27.69 -4.05 63.85
N TYR A 114 28.41 -3.85 64.94
CA TYR A 114 27.89 -3.38 66.22
C TYR A 114 29.04 -2.76 67.03
N ARG A 115 28.72 -2.12 68.15
CA ARG A 115 29.70 -1.45 69.00
C ARG A 115 30.91 -2.35 69.30
N GLY A 116 32.10 -1.83 69.04
CA GLY A 116 33.38 -2.52 69.25
C GLY A 116 33.99 -3.14 67.99
N LYS A 117 33.26 -3.19 66.86
CA LYS A 117 33.82 -3.62 65.57
C LYS A 117 34.78 -2.57 64.99
N LYS A 118 35.81 -3.05 64.29
CA LYS A 118 36.80 -2.22 63.60
C LYS A 118 37.11 -2.78 62.21
N ASP A 119 37.60 -1.94 61.32
CA ASP A 119 37.94 -2.30 59.95
C ASP A 119 38.89 -3.50 59.87
N ALA A 120 39.88 -3.59 60.77
CA ALA A 120 40.81 -4.73 60.82
C ALA A 120 40.12 -6.10 61.02
N THR A 121 38.87 -6.12 61.51
CA THR A 121 38.08 -7.34 61.76
C THR A 121 36.84 -7.46 60.87
N THR A 122 36.64 -6.49 59.98
CA THR A 122 35.44 -6.36 59.13
C THR A 122 35.82 -5.98 57.70
N ASP A 123 37.11 -6.14 57.37
CA ASP A 123 37.69 -5.85 56.06
C ASP A 123 37.34 -4.44 55.53
N GLY A 124 37.32 -3.42 56.40
CA GLY A 124 37.03 -2.04 55.99
C GLY A 124 35.54 -1.64 55.99
N GLU A 125 34.62 -2.53 56.36
CA GLU A 125 33.17 -2.26 56.31
C GLU A 125 32.69 -1.21 57.32
N VAL A 126 33.40 -1.00 58.44
CA VAL A 126 33.00 0.02 59.41
C VAL A 126 33.24 1.42 58.83
N SER A 127 34.34 1.62 58.10
CA SER A 127 34.58 2.84 57.35
C SER A 127 33.53 3.07 56.26
N GLU A 128 33.14 2.04 55.52
CA GLU A 128 32.10 2.15 54.49
C GLU A 128 30.73 2.49 55.09
N LEU A 129 30.35 1.83 56.18
CA LEU A 129 29.13 2.17 56.93
C LEU A 129 29.12 3.64 57.35
N GLN A 130 30.22 4.13 57.94
CA GLN A 130 30.31 5.51 58.41
C GLN A 130 30.21 6.52 57.25
N LYS A 131 30.77 6.22 56.07
CA LYS A 131 30.62 7.05 54.87
C LYS A 131 29.16 7.12 54.41
N VAL A 132 28.47 5.98 54.35
CA VAL A 132 27.05 5.93 53.96
C VAL A 132 26.19 6.70 54.95
N LEU A 133 26.37 6.47 56.26
CA LEU A 133 25.61 7.19 57.29
C LEU A 133 25.89 8.69 57.30
N LYS A 134 27.12 9.11 56.96
CA LYS A 134 27.47 10.52 56.80
C LYS A 134 26.80 11.15 55.59
N ASN A 135 26.77 10.46 54.45
CA ASN A 135 26.06 10.89 53.25
C ASN A 135 24.55 11.02 53.47
N LEU A 136 23.97 10.16 54.32
CA LEU A 136 22.55 10.23 54.70
C LEU A 136 22.25 11.28 55.79
N GLY A 137 23.26 11.95 56.34
CA GLY A 137 23.06 12.97 57.39
C GLY A 137 22.76 12.40 58.78
N HIS A 138 23.15 11.16 59.05
CA HIS A 138 22.99 10.52 60.36
C HIS A 138 24.29 10.41 61.16
N TYR A 139 25.45 10.67 60.56
CA TYR A 139 26.75 10.56 61.21
C TYR A 139 27.46 11.92 61.32
N ASP A 140 27.37 12.52 62.50
CA ASP A 140 27.83 13.90 62.76
C ASP A 140 29.33 14.00 63.14
N TYR A 141 30.04 12.88 63.22
CA TYR A 141 31.47 12.91 63.55
C TYR A 141 32.30 13.46 62.36
N PRO A 142 33.32 14.30 62.61
CA PRO A 142 34.09 14.93 61.54
C PRO A 142 34.85 13.93 60.66
N GLU A 143 35.29 12.81 61.21
CA GLU A 143 36.18 11.85 60.55
C GLU A 143 35.55 10.47 60.40
N ILE A 144 36.01 9.70 59.40
CA ILE A 144 35.68 8.27 59.27
C ILE A 144 36.77 7.51 60.02
N THR A 145 36.42 6.92 61.15
CA THR A 145 37.40 6.36 62.10
C THR A 145 37.68 4.87 61.87
N GLY A 146 36.84 4.19 61.09
CA GLY A 146 36.93 2.74 60.92
C GLY A 146 36.65 1.95 62.20
N TYR A 147 36.09 2.62 63.23
CA TYR A 147 35.72 2.04 64.52
C TYR A 147 34.24 2.30 64.85
N PHE A 148 33.51 1.24 65.17
CA PHE A 148 32.10 1.30 65.51
C PHE A 148 31.96 1.64 67.00
N GLY A 149 32.02 2.93 67.33
CA GLY A 149 31.86 3.47 68.68
C GLY A 149 30.44 3.94 69.01
N THR A 150 30.30 4.76 70.06
CA THR A 150 29.03 5.40 70.46
C THR A 150 28.39 6.17 69.32
N VAL A 151 29.17 6.99 68.61
CA VAL A 151 28.64 7.88 67.57
C VAL A 151 28.11 7.10 66.36
N THR A 152 28.80 6.03 65.96
CA THR A 152 28.33 5.14 64.87
C THR A 152 27.06 4.39 65.28
N GLU A 153 26.97 3.94 66.54
CA GLU A 153 25.77 3.30 67.06
C GLU A 153 24.57 4.27 67.07
N ASP A 154 24.77 5.50 67.53
CA ASP A 154 23.70 6.50 67.59
C ASP A 154 23.22 6.90 66.20
N ALA A 155 24.13 6.98 65.22
CA ALA A 155 23.81 7.18 63.81
C ALA A 155 22.95 6.04 63.24
N VAL A 156 23.29 4.78 63.54
CA VAL A 156 22.50 3.61 63.13
C VAL A 156 21.12 3.60 63.81
N LYS A 157 21.04 3.96 65.10
CA LYS A 157 19.77 4.08 65.81
C LYS A 157 18.88 5.17 65.20
N LYS A 158 19.45 6.30 64.78
CA LYS A 158 18.72 7.38 64.12
C LYS A 158 18.10 6.88 62.81
N LEU A 159 18.90 6.28 61.94
CA LEU A 159 18.44 5.67 60.69
C LEU A 159 17.35 4.61 60.91
N GLN A 160 17.57 3.68 61.84
CA GLN A 160 16.61 2.61 62.13
C GLN A 160 15.27 3.13 62.68
N ARG A 161 15.29 4.24 63.43
CA ARG A 161 14.08 4.86 63.95
C ARG A 161 13.30 5.58 62.85
N GLU A 162 14.01 6.31 61.99
CA GLU A 162 13.41 7.04 60.87
C GLU A 162 12.76 6.08 59.85
N GLU A 163 13.38 4.93 59.59
CA GLU A 163 12.89 3.93 58.63
C GLU A 163 12.00 2.85 59.28
N GLY A 164 11.61 3.03 60.55
CA GLY A 164 10.68 2.13 61.24
C GLY A 164 11.20 0.71 61.51
N LEU A 165 12.52 0.47 61.45
CA LEU A 165 13.12 -0.84 61.70
C LEU A 165 13.17 -1.21 63.20
N ALA A 166 13.51 -0.24 64.06
CA ALA A 166 13.51 -0.38 65.51
C ALA A 166 13.53 0.99 66.19
N THR A 167 12.70 1.19 67.22
CA THR A 167 12.53 2.49 67.90
C THR A 167 13.06 2.49 69.35
N THR A 168 13.07 1.34 70.03
CA THR A 168 13.59 1.13 71.39
C THR A 168 14.32 -0.21 71.50
N GLY A 169 15.12 -0.42 72.55
CA GLY A 169 15.86 -1.66 72.79
C GLY A 169 17.38 -1.49 72.69
N SER A 170 18.07 -2.55 72.31
CA SER A 170 19.53 -2.61 72.13
C SER A 170 19.89 -3.61 71.03
N TYR A 171 21.15 -3.62 70.61
CA TYR A 171 21.64 -4.56 69.62
C TYR A 171 21.31 -6.02 69.99
N ASN A 172 21.51 -6.39 71.26
CA ASN A 172 21.30 -7.76 71.74
C ASN A 172 19.83 -8.16 71.89
N THR A 173 18.89 -7.21 71.91
CA THR A 173 17.45 -7.51 72.09
C THR A 173 16.70 -7.57 70.77
N ASN A 174 16.98 -6.66 69.85
CA ASN A 174 16.25 -6.53 68.58
C ASN A 174 17.09 -5.91 67.45
N GLY A 175 18.41 -5.84 67.61
CA GLY A 175 19.30 -5.25 66.61
C GLY A 175 19.36 -3.71 66.61
N TYR A 176 18.71 -3.04 67.57
CA TYR A 176 18.70 -1.58 67.64
C TYR A 176 20.09 -1.01 67.96
N GLY A 177 20.65 -0.23 67.02
CA GLY A 177 22.02 0.29 67.07
C GLY A 177 23.09 -0.61 66.47
N GLY A 178 22.73 -1.77 65.89
CA GLY A 178 23.65 -2.56 65.07
C GLY A 178 23.15 -2.74 63.64
N VAL A 179 24.05 -3.17 62.77
CA VAL A 179 23.83 -3.32 61.33
C VAL A 179 23.72 -4.81 60.99
N GLY A 180 22.53 -5.35 61.23
CA GLY A 180 22.14 -6.69 60.82
C GLY A 180 21.56 -6.73 59.39
N PRO A 181 21.13 -7.90 58.89
CA PRO A 181 20.70 -8.09 57.49
C PRO A 181 19.64 -7.08 57.01
N LYS A 182 18.63 -6.78 57.85
CA LYS A 182 17.58 -5.81 57.50
C LYS A 182 18.13 -4.38 57.33
N THR A 183 19.04 -3.97 58.21
CA THR A 183 19.67 -2.65 58.14
C THR A 183 20.68 -2.58 56.99
N ARG A 184 21.35 -3.68 56.64
CA ARG A 184 22.24 -3.74 55.47
C ARG A 184 21.48 -3.64 54.15
N ALA A 185 20.34 -4.29 54.03
CA ALA A 185 19.46 -4.16 52.86
C ALA A 185 18.97 -2.71 52.69
N LEU A 186 18.53 -2.07 53.77
CA LEU A 186 18.15 -0.65 53.77
C LEU A 186 19.32 0.28 53.40
N LEU A 187 20.51 0.05 53.95
CA LEU A 187 21.69 0.85 53.63
C LEU A 187 22.08 0.68 52.16
N LEU A 188 21.98 -0.53 51.60
CA LEU A 188 22.22 -0.79 50.19
C LEU A 188 21.18 -0.08 49.30
N GLU A 189 19.92 -0.03 49.72
CA GLU A 189 18.85 0.71 49.05
C GLU A 189 19.11 2.22 49.08
N LYS A 190 19.35 2.80 50.26
CA LYS A 190 19.55 4.24 50.44
C LYS A 190 20.86 4.74 49.83
N CYS A 191 21.88 3.89 49.76
CA CYS A 191 23.17 4.24 49.20
C CYS A 191 23.14 4.31 47.66
N LYS A 192 22.31 3.49 46.98
CA LYS A 192 22.26 3.43 45.50
C LYS A 192 21.61 4.66 44.83
N GLY A 193 21.03 5.59 45.60
CA GLY A 193 20.07 6.55 45.04
C GLY A 193 18.84 5.82 44.50
N THR A 194 17.73 6.52 44.21
CA THR A 194 16.55 5.89 43.61
C THR A 194 16.94 5.11 42.34
N PRO A 195 16.61 3.80 42.22
CA PRO A 195 17.02 3.02 41.06
C PRO A 195 16.45 3.62 39.78
N LYS A 196 17.32 4.03 38.85
CA LYS A 196 16.92 4.24 37.47
C LYS A 196 16.67 2.86 36.86
N GLU A 197 15.40 2.57 36.61
CA GLU A 197 14.89 1.38 35.94
C GLU A 197 15.68 1.09 34.65
N LEU A 198 16.27 -0.10 34.55
CA LEU A 198 16.98 -0.55 33.36
C LEU A 198 15.96 -0.98 32.31
N VAL A 199 15.59 -0.04 31.45
CA VAL A 199 14.75 -0.28 30.28
C VAL A 199 15.62 -0.87 29.17
N VAL A 200 15.47 -2.16 28.88
CA VAL A 200 16.22 -2.83 27.80
C VAL A 200 15.37 -2.85 26.52
N PRO A 201 15.86 -2.37 25.36
CA PRO A 201 15.11 -2.45 24.11
C PRO A 201 14.86 -3.92 23.70
N ALA A 202 13.60 -4.28 23.42
CA ALA A 202 13.18 -5.65 23.09
C ALA A 202 13.91 -6.24 21.86
N ARG A 203 14.33 -5.41 20.91
CA ARG A 203 15.11 -5.81 19.72
C ARG A 203 16.38 -6.65 19.98
N LEU A 204 16.87 -6.71 21.23
CA LEU A 204 18.04 -7.49 21.63
C LEU A 204 17.71 -8.95 21.99
N SER A 205 16.43 -9.34 22.05
CA SER A 205 15.99 -10.63 22.58
C SER A 205 15.59 -11.70 21.55
N CYS A 206 16.00 -11.54 20.28
CA CYS A 206 15.51 -12.35 19.15
C CYS A 206 13.99 -12.12 18.88
N GLY A 207 13.63 -10.89 18.50
CA GLY A 207 12.23 -10.48 18.26
C GLY A 207 11.60 -9.85 19.50
N ALA A 208 10.33 -10.18 19.79
CA ALA A 208 9.58 -9.71 20.96
C ALA A 208 9.62 -10.70 22.16
N LEU A 209 10.52 -11.69 22.13
CA LEU A 209 10.67 -12.66 23.22
C LEU A 209 11.06 -11.92 24.51
N GLY A 210 10.36 -12.18 25.61
CA GLY A 210 10.55 -11.45 26.87
C GLY A 210 9.87 -10.06 26.94
N ASP A 211 9.42 -9.46 25.83
CA ASP A 211 8.54 -8.27 25.81
C ASP A 211 7.08 -8.74 25.78
N ILE A 212 6.60 -9.15 26.95
CA ILE A 212 5.34 -9.84 27.14
C ILE A 212 4.16 -8.87 26.97
N ASN A 213 4.36 -7.58 27.22
CA ASN A 213 3.31 -6.57 27.11
C ASN A 213 3.27 -5.85 25.74
N LYS A 214 4.25 -6.11 24.86
CA LYS A 214 4.44 -5.47 23.53
C LYS A 214 4.66 -3.95 23.65
N ASP A 215 5.33 -3.48 24.69
CA ASP A 215 5.67 -2.06 24.86
C ASP A 215 7.01 -1.67 24.24
N GLY A 216 7.69 -2.63 23.61
CA GLY A 216 8.97 -2.45 22.91
C GLY A 216 10.17 -2.48 23.83
N THR A 217 9.95 -2.70 25.13
CA THR A 217 10.99 -2.80 26.14
C THR A 217 10.83 -4.07 26.95
N ILE A 218 11.94 -4.55 27.50
CA ILE A 218 11.96 -5.66 28.45
C ILE A 218 12.25 -5.05 29.80
N ASP A 219 11.22 -4.97 30.65
CA ASP A 219 11.26 -4.27 31.92
C ASP A 219 10.57 -5.06 33.06
N VAL A 220 10.35 -4.38 34.19
CA VAL A 220 9.74 -4.99 35.37
C VAL A 220 8.27 -5.38 35.15
N LYS A 221 7.58 -4.76 34.18
CA LYS A 221 6.20 -5.08 33.81
C LYS A 221 6.14 -6.43 33.11
N ASP A 222 7.09 -6.73 32.23
CA ASP A 222 7.17 -8.06 31.60
C ASP A 222 7.44 -9.15 32.63
N LYS A 223 8.34 -8.87 33.57
CA LYS A 223 8.57 -9.77 34.71
C LYS A 223 7.30 -9.98 35.53
N ALA A 224 6.54 -8.93 35.81
CA ALA A 224 5.29 -9.04 36.56
C ALA A 224 4.26 -9.88 35.80
N MET A 225 4.14 -9.69 34.49
CA MET A 225 3.27 -10.50 33.63
C MET A 225 3.72 -11.95 33.57
N LEU A 226 5.02 -12.23 33.46
CA LEU A 226 5.54 -13.60 33.46
C LEU A 226 5.29 -14.29 34.80
N VAL A 227 5.48 -13.57 35.91
CA VAL A 227 5.15 -14.07 37.25
C VAL A 227 3.66 -14.40 37.36
N GLU A 228 2.79 -13.59 36.75
CA GLU A 228 1.36 -13.86 36.72
C GLU A 228 1.01 -15.03 35.78
N MET A 229 1.69 -15.18 34.65
CA MET A 229 1.54 -16.32 33.73
C MET A 229 1.88 -17.65 34.40
N VAL A 230 3.00 -17.70 35.14
CA VAL A 230 3.40 -18.90 35.91
C VAL A 230 2.33 -19.28 36.93
N LYS A 231 1.57 -18.30 37.45
CA LYS A 231 0.47 -18.53 38.40
C LYS A 231 -0.85 -18.89 37.72
N LYS A 232 -1.18 -18.26 36.58
CA LYS A 232 -2.48 -18.37 35.90
C LYS A 232 -2.36 -18.14 34.39
N ASP A 233 -1.78 -19.12 33.70
CA ASP A 233 -1.47 -19.07 32.26
C ASP A 233 -2.71 -18.79 31.39
N SER A 234 -3.88 -19.29 31.79
CA SER A 234 -5.14 -19.17 31.02
C SER A 234 -5.64 -17.73 30.80
N LYS A 235 -5.16 -16.75 31.59
CA LYS A 235 -5.55 -15.34 31.48
C LYS A 235 -4.89 -14.63 30.29
N PHE A 236 -3.81 -15.18 29.77
CA PHE A 236 -2.97 -14.53 28.76
C PHE A 236 -3.27 -15.04 27.35
N SER A 237 -3.11 -14.18 26.36
CA SER A 237 -3.25 -14.56 24.95
C SER A 237 -2.17 -15.56 24.55
N LEU A 238 -2.42 -16.33 23.47
CA LEU A 238 -1.45 -17.29 22.94
C LEU A 238 -0.09 -16.62 22.66
N GLU A 239 -0.13 -15.39 22.16
CA GLU A 239 1.06 -14.62 21.83
C GLU A 239 1.86 -14.21 23.08
N GLN A 240 1.17 -13.69 24.09
CA GLN A 240 1.79 -13.37 25.37
C GLN A 240 2.44 -14.61 26.02
N ARG A 241 1.79 -15.78 25.94
CA ARG A 241 2.35 -17.03 26.46
C ARG A 241 3.61 -17.48 25.71
N ARG A 242 3.67 -17.26 24.40
CA ARG A 242 4.87 -17.54 23.58
C ARG A 242 6.03 -16.65 24.00
N ARG A 243 5.78 -15.36 24.20
CA ARG A 243 6.80 -14.38 24.64
C ARG A 243 7.32 -14.64 26.05
N GLY A 244 6.49 -15.25 26.90
CA GLY A 244 6.85 -15.68 28.24
C GLY A 244 7.62 -17.01 28.33
N ASP A 245 7.75 -17.74 27.22
CA ASP A 245 8.49 -19.01 27.15
C ASP A 245 9.94 -18.75 26.74
N ILE A 246 10.72 -18.21 27.67
CA ILE A 246 12.00 -17.56 27.40
C ILE A 246 13.11 -18.57 27.10
N ASN A 247 13.04 -19.79 27.62
CA ASN A 247 13.92 -20.89 27.22
C ASN A 247 13.35 -21.71 26.05
N GLY A 248 12.13 -21.39 25.60
CA GLY A 248 11.41 -22.04 24.50
C GLY A 248 10.95 -23.45 24.83
N ASP A 249 10.91 -23.84 26.11
CA ASP A 249 10.74 -25.21 26.52
C ASP A 249 9.31 -25.75 26.46
N GLY A 250 8.38 -24.93 26.01
CA GLY A 250 6.96 -25.22 25.97
C GLY A 250 6.30 -25.03 27.32
N LYS A 251 6.98 -24.49 28.33
CA LYS A 251 6.48 -24.19 29.68
C LYS A 251 6.84 -22.75 30.05
N ARG A 252 5.99 -22.12 30.88
CA ARG A 252 6.29 -20.83 31.50
C ARG A 252 6.53 -21.09 32.95
N SER A 253 7.76 -20.90 33.39
CA SER A 253 8.25 -21.38 34.67
C SER A 253 9.04 -20.31 35.41
N VAL A 254 9.41 -20.63 36.66
CA VAL A 254 10.34 -19.79 37.44
C VAL A 254 11.70 -19.67 36.76
N TYR A 255 12.06 -20.64 35.91
CA TYR A 255 13.28 -20.59 35.14
C TYR A 255 13.23 -19.49 34.06
N ASP A 256 12.10 -19.32 33.37
CA ASP A 256 11.90 -18.23 32.41
C ASP A 256 12.00 -16.86 33.09
N ILE A 257 11.42 -16.73 34.29
CA ILE A 257 11.55 -15.52 35.12
C ILE A 257 13.03 -15.23 35.44
N SER A 258 13.82 -16.27 35.75
CA SER A 258 15.24 -16.11 36.04
C SER A 258 16.05 -15.68 34.81
N LEU A 259 15.68 -16.15 33.62
CA LEU A 259 16.30 -15.75 32.36
C LEU A 259 15.99 -14.29 32.02
N LEU A 260 14.74 -13.86 32.22
CA LEU A 260 14.30 -12.47 32.06
C LEU A 260 15.05 -11.51 33.01
N ILE A 261 15.25 -11.93 34.26
CA ILE A 261 16.02 -11.19 35.26
C ILE A 261 17.50 -11.11 34.87
N GLY A 262 18.09 -12.23 34.45
CA GLY A 262 19.49 -12.23 33.99
C GLY A 262 19.69 -11.32 32.78
N PHE A 263 18.70 -11.23 31.89
CA PHE A 263 18.76 -10.33 30.73
C PHE A 263 18.64 -8.85 31.10
N THR A 264 17.69 -8.49 31.95
CA THR A 264 17.54 -7.10 32.46
C THR A 264 18.70 -6.66 33.36
N SER A 265 19.43 -7.61 33.93
CA SER A 265 20.64 -7.37 34.74
C SER A 265 21.93 -7.36 33.92
N GLY A 266 21.84 -7.61 32.61
CA GLY A 266 23.00 -7.67 31.71
C GLY A 266 23.87 -8.93 31.84
N GLU A 267 23.44 -9.92 32.63
CA GLU A 267 24.11 -11.22 32.79
C GLU A 267 23.93 -12.09 31.54
N ASN A 268 22.78 -11.98 30.87
CA ASN A 268 22.48 -12.67 29.63
C ASN A 268 22.27 -11.64 28.52
N THR A 269 22.99 -11.77 27.40
CA THR A 269 22.81 -10.87 26.25
C THR A 269 21.82 -11.42 25.22
N LYS A 270 21.35 -12.66 25.38
CA LYS A 270 20.40 -13.36 24.49
C LYS A 270 19.62 -14.42 25.28
N PHE A 271 18.38 -14.73 24.85
CA PHE A 271 17.59 -15.77 25.48
C PHE A 271 17.85 -17.17 24.91
N PRO A 272 17.88 -18.24 25.74
CA PRO A 272 18.04 -19.61 25.27
C PRO A 272 16.91 -20.07 24.31
N GLY A 273 15.70 -19.55 24.48
CA GLY A 273 14.53 -19.85 23.66
C GLY A 273 14.65 -19.41 22.21
N CYS A 274 15.64 -18.57 21.87
CA CYS A 274 15.98 -18.26 20.49
C CYS A 274 16.30 -19.53 19.66
N LEU A 275 16.69 -20.64 20.31
CA LEU A 275 17.08 -21.89 19.64
C LEU A 275 15.97 -22.93 19.55
N ARG A 276 14.91 -22.88 20.36
CA ARG A 276 13.87 -23.94 20.34
C ARG A 276 12.79 -23.73 19.26
N TYR A 277 12.68 -22.52 18.73
CA TYR A 277 11.99 -22.28 17.45
C TYR A 277 12.80 -22.72 16.23
N ARG A 278 14.12 -22.92 16.37
CA ARG A 278 14.98 -23.51 15.33
C ARG A 278 14.61 -24.97 15.06
N GLU A 279 14.22 -25.74 16.06
CA GLU A 279 13.83 -27.16 15.90
C GLU A 279 12.42 -27.31 15.30
N LEU A 280 11.46 -26.46 15.68
CA LEU A 280 10.12 -26.44 15.08
C LEU A 280 10.15 -25.93 13.62
N SER A 281 11.08 -25.04 13.26
CA SER A 281 11.30 -24.66 11.87
C SER A 281 12.15 -25.69 11.12
N GLU A 282 13.20 -26.29 11.71
CA GLU A 282 14.01 -27.30 11.01
C GLU A 282 13.22 -28.60 10.73
N GLN A 283 12.30 -29.02 11.61
CA GLN A 283 11.42 -30.16 11.33
C GLN A 283 10.32 -29.85 10.29
N ASN A 284 9.78 -28.63 10.28
CA ASN A 284 8.80 -28.18 9.27
C ASN A 284 9.46 -27.74 7.94
N ILE A 285 10.74 -27.36 7.94
CA ILE A 285 11.53 -27.05 6.73
C ILE A 285 12.05 -28.33 6.09
N ALA A 286 12.39 -29.36 6.88
CA ALA A 286 12.78 -30.67 6.34
C ALA A 286 11.61 -31.41 5.65
N THR A 287 10.37 -31.00 5.90
CA THR A 287 9.16 -31.55 5.27
C THR A 287 8.46 -30.58 4.31
N ALA A 288 8.76 -29.28 4.36
CA ALA A 288 8.33 -28.33 3.35
C ALA A 288 9.03 -28.66 2.03
N SER A 289 8.24 -29.22 1.11
CA SER A 289 8.58 -29.35 -0.29
C SER A 289 9.27 -28.08 -0.80
N THR A 290 10.30 -28.23 -1.64
CA THR A 290 10.87 -27.18 -2.51
C THR A 290 9.85 -26.71 -3.57
N ALA A 291 8.57 -26.63 -3.20
CA ALA A 291 7.50 -26.23 -4.08
C ALA A 291 7.54 -24.72 -4.21
N GLN A 292 7.96 -24.27 -5.39
CA GLN A 292 7.73 -22.92 -5.88
C GLN A 292 6.23 -22.65 -5.92
N ILE A 293 5.74 -21.82 -5.00
CA ILE A 293 4.33 -21.40 -4.99
C ILE A 293 4.24 -19.99 -5.58
N ASN A 294 3.32 -19.82 -6.52
CA ASN A 294 3.06 -18.53 -7.16
C ASN A 294 2.56 -17.49 -6.13
N LEU A 295 2.99 -16.25 -6.31
CA LEU A 295 2.59 -15.08 -5.53
C LEU A 295 1.07 -14.97 -5.37
N VAL A 296 0.60 -14.87 -4.12
CA VAL A 296 -0.83 -14.75 -3.80
C VAL A 296 -1.26 -13.31 -3.47
N CYS A 297 -0.32 -12.45 -3.06
CA CYS A 297 -0.58 -11.05 -2.71
C CYS A 297 0.50 -10.11 -3.24
N GLY A 298 0.78 -10.20 -4.54
CA GLY A 298 1.93 -9.56 -5.15
C GLY A 298 3.23 -10.07 -4.53
N ALA A 299 4.24 -9.20 -4.37
CA ALA A 299 5.55 -9.60 -3.85
C ALA A 299 5.59 -9.88 -2.34
N LEU A 300 4.45 -9.80 -1.64
CA LEU A 300 4.37 -10.11 -0.21
C LEU A 300 4.73 -11.59 0.01
N GLY A 301 5.64 -11.87 0.93
CA GLY A 301 6.17 -13.21 1.20
C GLY A 301 7.32 -13.65 0.28
N ASP A 302 7.53 -13.01 -0.87
CA ASP A 302 8.70 -13.21 -1.75
C ASP A 302 9.80 -12.22 -1.33
N VAL A 303 10.50 -12.57 -0.27
CA VAL A 303 11.49 -11.69 0.35
C VAL A 303 12.73 -11.58 -0.53
N ASN A 304 13.12 -12.63 -1.24
CA ASN A 304 14.33 -12.60 -2.06
C ASN A 304 14.11 -11.88 -3.42
N GLY A 305 12.86 -11.75 -3.90
CA GLY A 305 12.46 -11.09 -5.14
C GLY A 305 12.56 -11.95 -6.40
N ASP A 306 12.57 -13.29 -6.27
CA ASP A 306 12.70 -14.24 -7.38
C ASP A 306 11.36 -14.61 -8.04
N GLY A 307 10.25 -14.10 -7.50
CA GLY A 307 8.91 -14.31 -8.02
C GLY A 307 8.19 -15.52 -7.44
N TYR A 308 8.78 -16.21 -6.46
CA TYR A 308 8.21 -17.35 -5.78
C TYR A 308 8.17 -17.12 -4.27
N ILE A 309 7.22 -17.77 -3.59
CA ILE A 309 7.23 -17.86 -2.13
C ILE A 309 7.79 -19.23 -1.79
N GLU A 310 8.92 -19.26 -1.09
CA GLU A 310 9.67 -20.47 -0.77
C GLU A 310 10.21 -20.47 0.68
N THR A 311 10.85 -21.58 1.07
CA THR A 311 11.55 -21.68 2.35
C THR A 311 12.73 -20.73 2.47
N SER A 312 13.32 -20.32 1.33
CA SER A 312 14.40 -19.34 1.26
C SER A 312 13.94 -17.96 1.80
N ASP A 313 12.71 -17.57 1.52
CA ASP A 313 12.11 -16.32 2.01
C ASP A 313 11.89 -16.35 3.51
N ALA A 314 11.28 -17.42 4.02
CA ALA A 314 11.12 -17.65 5.45
C ALA A 314 12.48 -17.59 6.18
N GLN A 315 13.53 -18.15 5.58
CA GLN A 315 14.87 -18.14 6.14
C GLN A 315 15.51 -16.75 6.13
N MET A 316 15.19 -15.90 5.14
CA MET A 316 15.62 -14.49 5.13
C MET A 316 14.98 -13.69 6.26
N ILE A 317 13.69 -13.89 6.51
CA ILE A 317 12.97 -13.28 7.65
C ILE A 317 13.62 -13.75 8.95
N GLN A 318 13.78 -15.06 9.15
CA GLN A 318 14.43 -15.61 10.34
C GLN A 318 15.82 -15.03 10.57
N ASN A 319 16.66 -14.98 9.53
CA ASN A 319 18.02 -14.43 9.62
C ASN A 319 18.02 -12.95 9.97
N TYR A 320 17.05 -12.18 9.48
CA TYR A 320 16.86 -10.79 9.85
C TYR A 320 16.43 -10.65 11.32
N SER A 321 15.43 -11.42 11.76
CA SER A 321 14.87 -11.37 13.12
C SER A 321 15.87 -11.75 14.21
N ILE A 322 16.88 -12.57 13.87
CA ILE A 322 18.01 -12.92 14.78
C ILE A 322 19.27 -12.07 14.57
N GLY A 323 19.21 -11.04 13.70
CA GLY A 323 20.31 -10.11 13.43
C GLY A 323 21.48 -10.71 12.66
N LYS A 324 21.28 -11.83 11.95
CA LYS A 324 22.28 -12.45 11.06
C LYS A 324 22.26 -11.87 9.65
N ALA A 325 21.17 -11.22 9.24
CA ALA A 325 21.03 -10.58 7.94
C ALA A 325 20.41 -9.19 8.08
N VAL A 326 20.65 -8.33 7.08
CA VAL A 326 20.01 -7.02 6.95
C VAL A 326 19.17 -7.04 5.68
N LEU A 327 17.90 -6.68 5.80
CA LEU A 327 16.98 -6.56 4.67
C LEU A 327 16.98 -5.12 4.13
N SER A 328 16.90 -4.98 2.80
CA SER A 328 16.62 -3.70 2.14
C SER A 328 15.20 -3.20 2.46
N SER A 329 14.91 -1.94 2.15
CA SER A 329 13.56 -1.37 2.41
C SER A 329 12.45 -2.18 1.74
N ASP A 330 12.64 -2.57 0.49
CA ASP A 330 11.62 -3.35 -0.24
C ASP A 330 11.48 -4.75 0.33
N GLN A 331 12.60 -5.39 0.72
CA GLN A 331 12.58 -6.70 1.37
C GLN A 331 11.88 -6.67 2.72
N LYS A 332 12.04 -5.59 3.49
CA LYS A 332 11.32 -5.39 4.74
C LYS A 332 9.81 -5.33 4.53
N THR A 333 9.36 -4.59 3.51
CA THR A 333 7.94 -4.52 3.15
C THR A 333 7.36 -5.85 2.66
N ARG A 334 8.18 -6.70 2.04
CA ARG A 334 7.77 -8.05 1.61
C ARG A 334 7.81 -9.08 2.74
N ALA A 335 8.65 -8.86 3.73
CA ALA A 335 8.85 -9.75 4.89
C ALA A 335 7.75 -9.61 5.95
N ASP A 336 7.18 -8.42 6.14
CA ASP A 336 6.03 -8.20 7.03
C ASP A 336 4.73 -8.69 6.38
N VAL A 337 4.53 -10.01 6.38
CA VAL A 337 3.44 -10.68 5.66
C VAL A 337 2.10 -10.55 6.37
N ASN A 338 2.11 -10.33 7.70
CA ASN A 338 0.91 -10.11 8.49
C ASN A 338 0.53 -8.61 8.61
N ARG A 339 1.42 -7.69 8.20
CA ARG A 339 1.26 -6.22 8.26
C ARG A 339 1.05 -5.67 9.66
N ASP A 340 1.65 -6.27 10.67
CA ASP A 340 1.60 -5.77 12.03
C ASP A 340 2.67 -4.71 12.33
N GLY A 341 3.58 -4.46 11.37
CA GLY A 341 4.62 -3.44 11.40
C GLY A 341 5.94 -3.93 11.99
N ASP A 342 5.98 -5.15 12.52
CA ASP A 342 7.19 -5.83 12.96
C ASP A 342 7.61 -6.86 11.88
N ILE A 343 8.91 -7.20 11.81
CA ILE A 343 9.37 -8.30 10.96
C ILE A 343 9.97 -9.33 11.90
N ASP A 344 9.23 -10.39 12.16
CA ASP A 344 9.56 -11.34 13.21
C ASP A 344 9.22 -12.79 12.84
N PHE A 345 9.00 -13.62 13.86
CA PHE A 345 8.74 -15.04 13.64
C PHE A 345 7.28 -15.31 13.24
N ASP A 346 6.33 -14.43 13.57
CA ASP A 346 4.94 -14.60 13.15
C ASP A 346 4.81 -14.54 11.63
N ASP A 347 5.63 -13.70 10.98
CA ASP A 347 5.74 -13.66 9.51
C ASP A 347 6.26 -14.97 8.93
N THR A 348 7.30 -15.52 9.56
CA THR A 348 7.91 -16.80 9.19
C THR A 348 6.88 -17.94 9.30
N VAL A 349 6.05 -17.92 10.34
CA VAL A 349 4.97 -18.90 10.55
C VAL A 349 3.92 -18.79 9.47
N GLU A 350 3.57 -17.58 9.03
CA GLU A 350 2.61 -17.37 7.96
C GLU A 350 3.10 -17.89 6.60
N ILE A 351 4.36 -17.63 6.26
CA ILE A 351 5.01 -18.23 5.09
C ILE A 351 4.98 -19.75 5.19
N THR A 352 5.32 -20.32 6.35
CA THR A 352 5.34 -21.77 6.54
C THR A 352 3.94 -22.40 6.38
N LYS A 353 2.90 -21.79 6.99
CA LYS A 353 1.51 -22.24 6.83
C LYS A 353 1.05 -22.19 5.38
N TYR A 354 1.45 -21.15 4.66
CA TYR A 354 1.15 -20.99 3.24
C TYR A 354 1.84 -22.07 2.39
N LEU A 355 3.12 -22.34 2.62
CA LEU A 355 3.88 -23.41 1.97
C LEU A 355 3.27 -24.80 2.23
N ASN A 356 2.78 -25.03 3.44
CA ASN A 356 2.11 -26.27 3.85
C ASN A 356 0.65 -26.37 3.39
N LYS A 357 0.12 -25.38 2.67
CA LYS A 357 -1.29 -25.29 2.23
C LYS A 357 -2.30 -25.30 3.39
N GLU A 358 -1.86 -24.96 4.58
CA GLU A 358 -2.74 -24.74 5.75
C GLU A 358 -3.42 -23.37 5.68
N SER A 359 -2.83 -22.44 4.93
CA SER A 359 -3.43 -21.16 4.56
C SER A 359 -3.40 -20.96 3.05
N SER A 360 -4.43 -20.31 2.50
CA SER A 360 -4.51 -19.94 1.09
C SER A 360 -3.97 -18.53 0.79
N SER A 361 -3.61 -17.75 1.83
CA SER A 361 -3.14 -16.35 1.74
C SER A 361 -2.48 -15.90 3.06
N PHE A 362 -1.77 -14.77 3.07
CA PHE A 362 -1.28 -14.11 4.30
C PHE A 362 -2.36 -13.25 4.96
N SER A 363 -2.27 -13.01 6.27
CA SER A 363 -3.24 -12.16 6.98
C SER A 363 -3.07 -10.67 6.66
N GLY A 364 -1.83 -10.25 6.35
CA GLY A 364 -1.50 -8.91 5.88
C GLY A 364 -1.87 -8.68 4.41
N CYS A 365 -2.44 -9.70 3.74
CA CYS A 365 -3.17 -9.49 2.51
C CYS A 365 -4.47 -8.74 2.81
N THR A 366 -4.37 -7.43 3.02
CA THR A 366 -5.53 -6.56 3.14
C THR A 366 -6.27 -6.62 1.82
N LYS A 367 -7.37 -7.38 1.80
CA LYS A 367 -8.40 -7.32 0.78
C LYS A 367 -8.93 -5.89 0.81
N GLY A 368 -8.39 -5.01 -0.04
CA GLY A 368 -8.69 -3.58 0.03
C GLY A 368 -10.20 -3.39 -0.06
N SER A 369 -10.81 -2.80 0.97
CA SER A 369 -12.25 -2.51 1.05
C SER A 369 -12.64 -1.27 0.24
N GLY A 370 -11.76 -0.79 -0.65
CA GLY A 370 -12.02 0.30 -1.56
C GLY A 370 -12.74 -0.17 -2.82
N GLU A 371 -13.63 0.66 -3.34
CA GLU A 371 -14.25 0.47 -4.65
C GLU A 371 -13.60 1.42 -5.67
N VAL A 372 -13.59 1.03 -6.94
CA VAL A 372 -13.32 1.95 -8.05
C VAL A 372 -14.64 2.55 -8.47
N SER A 373 -14.77 3.87 -8.41
CA SER A 373 -15.97 4.54 -8.90
C SER A 373 -15.80 4.98 -10.35
N ILE A 374 -16.83 4.75 -11.16
CA ILE A 374 -16.94 5.28 -12.53
C ILE A 374 -18.12 6.23 -12.59
N SER A 375 -17.89 7.44 -13.08
CA SER A 375 -18.93 8.46 -13.27
C SER A 375 -18.81 9.08 -14.67
N LEU A 376 -19.91 9.61 -15.19
CA LEU A 376 -19.92 10.38 -16.44
C LEU A 376 -19.64 11.85 -16.12
N ILE A 377 -18.77 12.47 -16.90
CA ILE A 377 -18.47 13.91 -16.81
C ILE A 377 -18.76 14.55 -18.17
N ASP A 378 -19.18 15.82 -18.17
CA ASP A 378 -19.38 16.59 -19.41
C ASP A 378 -20.43 15.99 -20.37
N ALA A 379 -21.61 15.65 -19.83
CA ALA A 379 -22.69 14.95 -20.56
C ALA A 379 -23.55 15.88 -21.44
N THR A 380 -22.93 16.56 -22.41
CA THR A 380 -23.68 17.39 -23.38
C THR A 380 -24.18 16.56 -24.55
N ASN A 381 -25.47 16.67 -24.84
CA ASN A 381 -26.04 16.12 -26.07
C ASN A 381 -25.40 16.79 -27.29
N GLN A 382 -25.19 16.02 -28.34
CA GLN A 382 -24.50 16.50 -29.54
C GLN A 382 -25.15 15.97 -30.81
N THR A 383 -24.97 16.74 -31.88
CA THR A 383 -25.43 16.40 -33.23
C THR A 383 -24.21 16.27 -34.13
N ILE A 384 -24.08 15.13 -34.82
CA ILE A 384 -22.91 14.81 -35.62
C ILE A 384 -23.32 14.39 -37.02
N GLU A 385 -22.59 14.87 -38.02
CA GLU A 385 -22.78 14.50 -39.42
C GLU A 385 -22.28 13.06 -39.65
N SER A 386 -23.06 12.28 -40.41
CA SER A 386 -22.61 10.97 -40.86
C SER A 386 -21.29 11.05 -41.63
N GLY A 387 -20.43 10.04 -41.50
CA GLY A 387 -19.11 9.99 -42.12
C GLY A 387 -17.99 10.55 -41.23
N THR A 388 -18.32 11.22 -40.13
CA THR A 388 -17.33 11.80 -39.21
C THR A 388 -16.51 10.72 -38.50
N LYS A 389 -15.19 10.91 -38.45
CA LYS A 389 -14.21 10.02 -37.81
C LYS A 389 -13.79 10.55 -36.45
N ASP A 390 -13.41 9.64 -35.54
CA ASP A 390 -12.83 9.99 -34.22
C ASP A 390 -13.68 10.97 -33.37
N VAL A 391 -15.00 10.74 -33.36
CA VAL A 391 -15.98 11.57 -32.66
C VAL A 391 -15.94 11.25 -31.18
N LEU A 392 -15.71 12.26 -30.34
CA LEU A 392 -15.81 12.13 -28.89
C LEU A 392 -17.28 11.95 -28.48
N LEU A 393 -17.64 10.76 -28.00
CA LEU A 393 -19.02 10.44 -27.63
C LEU A 393 -19.33 10.66 -26.16
N ALA A 394 -18.41 10.32 -25.26
CA ALA A 394 -18.60 10.47 -23.82
C ALA A 394 -17.26 10.59 -23.09
N LYS A 395 -17.28 11.18 -21.88
CA LYS A 395 -16.14 11.19 -20.97
C LYS A 395 -16.54 10.54 -19.65
N TYR A 396 -15.71 9.62 -19.19
CA TYR A 396 -15.86 8.93 -17.93
C TYR A 396 -14.74 9.34 -16.99
N GLN A 397 -15.06 9.53 -15.72
CA GLN A 397 -14.10 9.75 -14.66
C GLN A 397 -14.00 8.48 -13.82
N PHE A 398 -12.78 7.92 -13.76
CA PHE A 398 -12.46 6.78 -12.90
C PHE A 398 -11.73 7.30 -11.67
N SER A 399 -12.21 6.94 -10.49
CA SER A 399 -11.55 7.23 -9.22
C SER A 399 -11.16 5.93 -8.55
N ALA A 400 -9.86 5.75 -8.30
CA ALA A 400 -9.44 4.74 -7.33
C ALA A 400 -9.77 5.28 -5.95
N GLY A 401 -10.68 4.63 -5.21
CA GLY A 401 -11.01 5.02 -3.84
C GLY A 401 -9.83 4.84 -2.87
N ASN A 402 -10.12 4.59 -1.60
CA ASN A 402 -9.10 4.31 -0.58
C ASN A 402 -8.51 2.90 -0.67
N PHE A 403 -8.28 2.40 -1.89
CA PHE A 403 -7.64 1.11 -2.09
C PHE A 403 -6.19 1.16 -1.60
N GLY A 404 -5.70 0.08 -0.99
CA GLY A 404 -4.39 0.07 -0.31
C GLY A 404 -3.18 0.27 -1.23
N GLU A 405 -3.37 0.20 -2.53
CA GLU A 405 -2.37 0.19 -3.61
C GLU A 405 -2.93 0.84 -4.89
N ASP A 406 -2.09 0.97 -5.93
CA ASP A 406 -2.51 1.36 -7.27
C ASP A 406 -3.44 0.32 -7.91
N VAL A 407 -4.33 0.76 -8.80
CA VAL A 407 -5.29 -0.10 -9.51
C VAL A 407 -4.90 -0.24 -10.97
N SER A 408 -4.87 -1.47 -11.47
CA SER A 408 -4.77 -1.78 -12.91
C SER A 408 -6.16 -1.97 -13.50
N VAL A 409 -6.43 -1.31 -14.62
CA VAL A 409 -7.69 -1.43 -15.37
C VAL A 409 -7.54 -2.57 -16.38
N VAL A 410 -8.33 -3.64 -16.22
CA VAL A 410 -8.27 -4.81 -17.11
C VAL A 410 -9.28 -4.67 -18.24
N SER A 411 -10.55 -4.43 -17.89
CA SER A 411 -11.61 -4.20 -18.88
C SER A 411 -12.70 -3.29 -18.33
N VAL A 412 -13.29 -2.50 -19.22
CA VAL A 412 -14.41 -1.61 -18.90
C VAL A 412 -15.59 -1.99 -19.77
N ASN A 413 -16.75 -2.23 -19.16
CA ASN A 413 -17.95 -2.68 -19.85
C ASN A 413 -18.99 -1.56 -19.91
N LEU A 414 -19.28 -1.04 -21.10
CA LEU A 414 -20.19 0.09 -21.27
C LEU A 414 -21.45 -0.33 -22.05
N PRO A 415 -22.66 -0.03 -21.56
CA PRO A 415 -23.89 -0.24 -22.29
C PRO A 415 -24.05 0.81 -23.40
N LEU A 416 -24.39 0.34 -24.60
CA LEU A 416 -24.82 1.18 -25.71
C LEU A 416 -26.33 1.06 -25.87
N TYR A 417 -26.99 2.21 -25.82
CA TYR A 417 -28.40 2.32 -26.15
C TYR A 417 -28.56 3.04 -27.48
N HIS A 418 -29.57 2.62 -28.21
CA HIS A 418 -29.96 3.23 -29.48
C HIS A 418 -31.48 3.34 -29.58
N LEU A 419 -31.93 4.36 -30.31
CA LEU A 419 -33.34 4.65 -30.59
C LEU A 419 -33.46 5.02 -32.07
N GLY A 420 -34.44 4.45 -32.78
CA GLY A 420 -34.72 4.76 -34.18
C GLY A 420 -34.68 3.53 -35.09
N ASN A 421 -34.12 3.69 -36.30
CA ASN A 421 -34.20 2.73 -37.42
C ASN A 421 -33.37 1.43 -37.27
N ASP A 422 -32.98 1.03 -36.05
CA ASP A 422 -32.11 -0.13 -35.72
C ASP A 422 -30.77 -0.24 -36.48
N LYS A 423 -30.43 0.73 -37.34
CA LYS A 423 -29.14 0.76 -38.03
C LYS A 423 -28.05 1.04 -37.02
N MET A 424 -27.01 0.20 -37.01
CA MET A 424 -25.80 0.41 -36.22
C MET A 424 -24.74 1.08 -37.09
N LEU A 425 -24.34 2.29 -36.70
CA LEU A 425 -23.49 3.18 -37.49
C LEU A 425 -22.18 3.51 -36.79
N LEU A 426 -22.09 3.19 -35.51
CA LEU A 426 -20.88 3.33 -34.73
C LEU A 426 -19.92 2.20 -35.08
N SER A 427 -18.68 2.56 -35.35
CA SER A 427 -17.58 1.62 -35.59
C SER A 427 -16.29 2.19 -35.03
N ASN A 428 -15.24 1.38 -34.95
CA ASN A 428 -13.92 1.77 -34.47
C ASN A 428 -14.00 2.56 -33.14
N CYS A 429 -14.77 2.03 -32.18
CA CYS A 429 -14.90 2.66 -30.87
C CYS A 429 -13.71 2.29 -29.99
N TYR A 430 -13.08 3.30 -29.39
CA TYR A 430 -11.92 3.18 -28.51
C TYR A 430 -12.10 4.00 -27.24
N LEU A 431 -11.53 3.50 -26.14
CA LEU A 431 -11.30 4.31 -24.95
C LEU A 431 -9.92 4.94 -25.04
N HIS A 432 -9.83 6.21 -24.69
CA HIS A 432 -8.58 6.97 -24.64
C HIS A 432 -8.34 7.53 -23.25
N ALA A 433 -7.09 7.50 -22.80
CA ALA A 433 -6.65 8.27 -21.63
C ALA A 433 -5.28 8.89 -21.95
N ASN A 434 -5.05 10.13 -21.50
CA ASN A 434 -3.79 10.85 -21.73
C ASN A 434 -3.36 10.93 -23.21
N GLY A 435 -4.33 10.93 -24.14
CA GLY A 435 -4.07 10.98 -25.59
C GLY A 435 -3.79 9.63 -26.25
N GLU A 436 -3.68 8.53 -25.49
CA GLU A 436 -3.38 7.19 -26.01
C GLU A 436 -4.62 6.30 -26.07
N ILE A 437 -4.64 5.33 -26.99
CA ILE A 437 -5.68 4.30 -27.09
C ILE A 437 -5.44 3.23 -26.03
N LEU A 438 -6.41 3.03 -25.15
CA LEU A 438 -6.40 1.97 -24.16
C LEU A 438 -6.58 0.60 -24.81
N GLY A 439 -5.74 -0.38 -24.45
CA GLY A 439 -5.75 -1.73 -25.01
C GLY A 439 -5.21 -1.85 -26.44
N GLY A 440 -4.65 -0.77 -26.99
CA GLY A 440 -4.10 -0.71 -28.34
C GLY A 440 -5.16 -0.81 -29.45
N SER A 441 -4.71 -0.72 -30.71
CA SER A 441 -5.60 -0.58 -31.89
C SER A 441 -6.44 -1.83 -32.21
N SER A 442 -6.12 -2.97 -31.60
CA SER A 442 -6.79 -4.26 -31.83
C SER A 442 -7.64 -4.71 -30.64
N ALA A 443 -7.04 -4.96 -29.47
CA ALA A 443 -7.75 -5.56 -28.32
C ALA A 443 -8.73 -4.58 -27.65
N GLY A 444 -8.39 -3.29 -27.62
CA GLY A 444 -9.26 -2.22 -27.10
C GLY A 444 -10.35 -1.72 -28.05
N LYS A 445 -10.39 -2.22 -29.30
CA LYS A 445 -11.40 -1.81 -30.30
C LYS A 445 -12.74 -2.49 -30.05
N VAL A 446 -13.80 -1.70 -30.03
CA VAL A 446 -15.18 -2.17 -30.04
C VAL A 446 -15.87 -1.77 -31.34
N ASN A 447 -16.50 -2.74 -32.00
CA ASN A 447 -17.37 -2.53 -33.16
C ASN A 447 -18.78 -2.99 -32.82
N PRO A 448 -19.68 -2.08 -32.43
CA PRO A 448 -21.09 -2.40 -32.23
C PRO A 448 -21.69 -3.09 -33.47
N ARG A 449 -22.50 -4.13 -33.28
CA ARG A 449 -23.03 -4.94 -34.37
C ARG A 449 -24.47 -4.53 -34.72
N ALA A 450 -24.81 -4.63 -36.00
CA ALA A 450 -26.19 -4.47 -36.45
C ALA A 450 -27.09 -5.57 -35.85
N GLY A 451 -28.31 -5.21 -35.42
CA GLY A 451 -29.26 -6.13 -34.79
C GLY A 451 -29.04 -6.37 -33.29
N SER A 452 -28.01 -5.77 -32.66
CA SER A 452 -27.86 -5.81 -31.21
C SER A 452 -28.98 -5.04 -30.52
N SER A 453 -29.61 -5.67 -29.51
CA SER A 453 -30.64 -5.02 -28.70
C SER A 453 -30.10 -3.74 -28.03
N SER A 454 -30.93 -2.71 -27.95
CA SER A 454 -30.61 -1.50 -27.19
C SER A 454 -30.31 -1.85 -25.73
N GLY A 455 -29.22 -1.31 -25.18
CA GLY A 455 -28.70 -1.65 -23.85
C GLY A 455 -27.68 -2.79 -23.84
N SER A 456 -27.29 -3.33 -25.00
CA SER A 456 -26.19 -4.30 -25.10
C SER A 456 -24.91 -3.71 -24.51
N THR A 457 -24.24 -4.50 -23.67
CA THR A 457 -22.99 -4.10 -23.00
C THR A 457 -21.79 -4.56 -23.80
N TYR A 458 -20.84 -3.66 -24.02
CA TYR A 458 -19.62 -3.93 -24.80
C TYR A 458 -18.38 -3.83 -23.90
N ALA A 459 -17.53 -4.85 -23.97
CA ALA A 459 -16.27 -4.91 -23.23
C ALA A 459 -15.15 -4.22 -24.01
N PHE A 460 -14.59 -3.16 -23.43
CA PHE A 460 -13.34 -2.54 -23.88
C PHE A 460 -12.21 -3.17 -23.07
N ASN A 461 -11.37 -3.98 -23.71
CA ASN A 461 -10.20 -4.55 -23.07
C ASN A 461 -9.10 -3.51 -23.00
N VAL A 462 -8.63 -3.21 -21.80
CA VAL A 462 -7.59 -2.21 -21.55
C VAL A 462 -6.23 -2.89 -21.37
N ASP A 463 -6.21 -4.19 -21.03
CA ASP A 463 -4.99 -5.02 -20.89
C ASP A 463 -3.89 -4.35 -20.04
N ASN A 464 -4.29 -3.68 -18.96
CA ASN A 464 -3.42 -2.95 -18.03
C ASN A 464 -2.66 -1.75 -18.64
N SER A 465 -3.05 -1.28 -19.83
CA SER A 465 -2.50 -0.04 -20.42
C SER A 465 -2.88 1.23 -19.62
N LEU A 466 -3.79 1.12 -18.65
CA LEU A 466 -4.12 2.18 -17.71
C LEU A 466 -3.94 1.70 -16.27
N ALA A 467 -3.24 2.51 -15.46
CA ALA A 467 -3.15 2.36 -14.03
C ALA A 467 -3.68 3.63 -13.33
N LEU A 468 -4.49 3.45 -12.29
CA LEU A 468 -4.94 4.51 -11.40
C LEU A 468 -4.06 4.49 -10.17
N SER A 469 -3.39 5.60 -9.88
CA SER A 469 -2.68 5.73 -8.60
C SER A 469 -3.66 5.62 -7.43
N LYS A 470 -3.18 5.14 -6.28
CA LYS A 470 -3.98 5.13 -5.04
C LYS A 470 -4.61 6.50 -4.76
N GLY A 471 -5.94 6.54 -4.58
CA GLY A 471 -6.70 7.79 -4.37
C GLY A 471 -6.75 8.71 -5.60
N GLY A 472 -6.22 8.26 -6.73
CA GLY A 472 -6.07 9.04 -7.95
C GLY A 472 -7.31 9.01 -8.83
N LEU A 473 -7.36 9.99 -9.74
CA LEU A 473 -8.45 10.21 -10.68
C LEU A 473 -7.90 10.26 -12.10
N VAL A 474 -8.58 9.59 -13.03
CA VAL A 474 -8.27 9.63 -14.46
C VAL A 474 -9.53 9.86 -15.27
N ILE A 475 -9.42 10.67 -16.32
CA ILE A 475 -10.47 10.88 -17.31
C ILE A 475 -10.23 9.95 -18.50
N VAL A 476 -11.25 9.20 -18.86
CA VAL A 476 -11.28 8.28 -20.00
C VAL A 476 -12.30 8.77 -21.02
N GLN A 477 -11.89 8.89 -22.27
CA GLN A 477 -12.70 9.41 -23.36
C GLN A 477 -13.13 8.27 -24.28
N LEU A 478 -14.43 8.12 -24.55
CA LEU A 478 -14.93 7.21 -25.57
C LEU A 478 -15.02 7.95 -26.90
N ARG A 479 -14.33 7.43 -27.91
CA ARG A 479 -14.33 7.98 -29.27
C ARG A 479 -14.70 6.89 -30.28
N CYS A 480 -15.50 7.24 -31.28
CA CYS A 480 -15.96 6.31 -32.32
C CYS A 480 -16.01 6.97 -33.70
N ASP A 481 -15.97 6.17 -34.75
CA ASP A 481 -16.37 6.58 -36.09
C ASP A 481 -17.88 6.48 -36.25
N VAL A 482 -18.48 7.44 -36.96
CA VAL A 482 -19.90 7.47 -37.31
C VAL A 482 -20.03 7.30 -38.82
N GLY A 483 -20.61 6.18 -39.29
CA GLY A 483 -20.74 5.88 -40.73
C GLY A 483 -22.18 5.93 -41.26
N GLY A 484 -22.34 5.60 -42.56
CA GLY A 484 -23.63 5.45 -43.26
C GLY A 484 -23.98 6.65 -44.16
N THR A 485 -24.91 6.46 -45.09
CA THR A 485 -25.30 7.50 -46.09
C THR A 485 -26.75 7.97 -45.97
N ASP A 486 -27.60 7.33 -45.16
CA ASP A 486 -29.05 7.60 -45.13
C ASP A 486 -29.72 7.27 -43.78
N ILE A 487 -29.67 8.21 -42.83
CA ILE A 487 -29.83 7.93 -41.39
C ILE A 487 -30.49 9.06 -40.56
N SER A 488 -31.40 9.83 -41.15
CA SER A 488 -32.13 10.87 -40.41
C SER A 488 -32.77 10.31 -39.12
N GLY A 489 -32.36 10.85 -37.97
CA GLY A 489 -33.01 10.60 -36.68
C GLY A 489 -32.45 9.44 -35.85
N THR A 490 -31.36 8.78 -36.27
CA THR A 490 -30.71 7.73 -35.46
C THR A 490 -30.04 8.34 -34.24
N ARG A 491 -30.31 7.77 -33.06
CA ARG A 491 -29.82 8.26 -31.78
C ARG A 491 -29.06 7.18 -31.03
N TYR A 492 -27.91 7.56 -30.45
CA TYR A 492 -27.10 6.69 -29.60
C TYR A 492 -26.77 7.38 -28.28
N TYR A 493 -26.59 6.60 -27.22
CA TYR A 493 -25.96 7.08 -25.99
C TYR A 493 -25.22 5.94 -25.30
N TRP A 494 -24.05 6.26 -24.76
CA TRP A 494 -23.21 5.33 -24.01
C TRP A 494 -23.30 5.68 -22.53
N GLY A 495 -23.96 4.82 -21.77
CA GLY A 495 -24.30 5.07 -20.38
C GLY A 495 -23.42 4.34 -19.38
N LEU A 496 -23.85 4.40 -18.12
CA LEU A 496 -23.43 3.59 -17.00
C LEU A 496 -24.67 2.91 -16.41
N SER A 497 -24.60 1.61 -16.18
CA SER A 497 -25.66 0.83 -15.54
C SER A 497 -25.06 -0.18 -14.58
N SER A 498 -25.91 -0.89 -13.83
CA SER A 498 -25.49 -2.05 -13.03
C SER A 498 -24.67 -3.10 -13.81
N ALA A 499 -24.85 -3.22 -15.12
CA ALA A 499 -24.02 -4.09 -15.97
C ALA A 499 -22.56 -3.60 -16.06
N THR A 500 -22.33 -2.29 -16.06
CA THR A 500 -20.98 -1.71 -15.99
C THR A 500 -20.30 -2.08 -14.68
N ALA A 501 -21.00 -1.93 -13.56
CA ALA A 501 -20.44 -2.26 -12.24
C ALA A 501 -20.12 -3.76 -12.11
N SER A 502 -20.97 -4.63 -12.67
CA SER A 502 -20.86 -6.09 -12.53
C SER A 502 -19.85 -6.72 -13.48
N ASN A 503 -19.69 -6.17 -14.69
CA ASN A 503 -18.90 -6.79 -15.75
C ASN A 503 -17.52 -6.14 -15.96
N SER A 504 -17.30 -4.91 -15.47
CA SER A 504 -15.99 -4.26 -15.55
C SER A 504 -15.01 -4.91 -14.56
N ARG A 505 -13.74 -5.02 -14.97
CA ARG A 505 -12.71 -5.70 -14.19
C ARG A 505 -11.57 -4.74 -13.88
N PHE A 506 -11.40 -4.49 -12.59
CA PHE A 506 -10.29 -3.76 -12.00
C PHE A 506 -9.56 -4.69 -11.04
N VAL A 507 -8.24 -4.59 -11.00
CA VAL A 507 -7.41 -5.39 -10.08
C VAL A 507 -6.38 -4.53 -9.39
N GLY A 508 -6.00 -4.89 -8.17
CA GLY A 508 -4.83 -4.30 -7.51
C GLY A 508 -3.57 -4.53 -8.35
N LYS A 509 -2.75 -3.50 -8.55
CA LYS A 509 -1.55 -3.58 -9.39
C LYS A 509 -0.53 -4.56 -8.82
N ILE A 510 -0.39 -4.62 -7.51
CA ILE A 510 0.48 -5.52 -6.74
C ILE A 510 -0.30 -6.77 -6.35
N SER A 511 -1.45 -6.66 -5.64
CA SER A 511 -2.15 -7.84 -5.10
C SER A 511 -2.82 -8.72 -6.15
N LYS A 512 -3.10 -8.18 -7.34
CA LYS A 512 -3.90 -8.82 -8.41
C LYS A 512 -5.34 -9.19 -7.99
N GLN A 513 -5.79 -8.78 -6.81
CA GLN A 513 -7.13 -9.05 -6.32
C GLN A 513 -8.16 -8.23 -7.09
N PRO A 514 -9.34 -8.79 -7.41
CA PRO A 514 -10.42 -8.04 -8.05
C PRO A 514 -10.95 -6.96 -7.12
N ILE A 515 -11.20 -5.78 -7.68
CA ILE A 515 -11.74 -4.61 -6.97
C ILE A 515 -13.18 -4.42 -7.41
N LYS A 516 -14.07 -4.19 -6.45
CA LYS A 516 -15.48 -3.90 -6.73
C LYS A 516 -15.60 -2.53 -7.42
N THR A 517 -16.48 -2.47 -8.41
CA THR A 517 -16.80 -1.23 -9.13
C THR A 517 -18.09 -0.63 -8.58
N SER A 518 -18.10 0.67 -8.30
CA SER A 518 -19.33 1.45 -8.07
C SER A 518 -19.60 2.43 -9.20
N ILE A 519 -20.87 2.65 -9.47
CA ILE A 519 -21.34 3.56 -10.51
C ILE A 519 -22.54 4.34 -10.00
N GLU A 520 -22.76 5.51 -10.58
CA GLU A 520 -24.06 6.19 -10.58
C GLU A 520 -24.72 5.93 -11.94
N GLU A 521 -25.93 5.37 -11.94
CA GLU A 521 -26.62 5.07 -13.19
C GLU A 521 -26.90 6.37 -13.96
N ASN A 522 -26.51 6.38 -15.23
CA ASN A 522 -26.60 7.56 -16.06
C ASN A 522 -26.62 7.14 -17.52
N SER A 523 -27.61 7.58 -18.28
CA SER A 523 -27.73 7.26 -19.70
C SER A 523 -26.59 7.84 -20.55
N GLY A 524 -25.89 8.87 -20.06
CA GLY A 524 -24.85 9.55 -20.83
C GLY A 524 -25.43 10.50 -21.89
N PRO A 525 -24.54 11.19 -22.62
CA PRO A 525 -24.94 12.18 -23.61
C PRO A 525 -25.61 11.54 -24.82
N LEU A 526 -26.69 12.16 -25.30
CA LEU A 526 -27.38 11.77 -26.52
C LEU A 526 -26.59 12.25 -27.74
N LEU A 527 -26.17 11.31 -28.58
CA LEU A 527 -25.69 11.54 -29.93
C LEU A 527 -26.86 11.44 -30.91
N LEU A 528 -27.16 12.53 -31.60
CA LEU A 528 -28.04 12.54 -32.77
C LEU A 528 -27.20 12.50 -34.05
N VAL A 529 -27.41 11.50 -34.89
CA VAL A 529 -26.73 11.43 -36.18
C VAL A 529 -27.61 12.04 -37.26
N MET A 530 -27.05 12.99 -38.00
CA MET A 530 -27.68 13.61 -39.16
C MET A 530 -27.08 13.06 -40.46
N PRO A 531 -27.82 13.06 -41.58
CA PRO A 531 -27.27 12.66 -42.87
C PRO A 531 -26.00 13.46 -43.18
N GLU A 532 -25.06 12.82 -43.88
CA GLU A 532 -23.86 13.48 -44.38
C GLU A 532 -24.28 14.73 -45.16
N LYS A 533 -23.65 15.86 -44.87
CA LYS A 533 -23.91 17.10 -45.59
C LYS A 533 -23.56 16.87 -47.05
N ILE A 534 -24.56 16.77 -47.91
CA ILE A 534 -24.36 16.67 -49.36
C ILE A 534 -23.69 17.97 -49.80
N VAL A 535 -22.36 17.95 -49.98
CA VAL A 535 -21.64 19.01 -50.67
C VAL A 535 -22.10 18.94 -52.12
N ALA A 536 -23.02 19.82 -52.50
CA ALA A 536 -23.60 19.82 -53.82
C ALA A 536 -22.47 19.88 -54.89
N THR A 537 -22.53 18.96 -55.85
CA THR A 537 -21.52 18.80 -56.89
C THR A 537 -21.22 20.14 -57.56
N PRO A 538 -19.94 20.56 -57.65
CA PRO A 538 -19.62 21.80 -58.32
C PRO A 538 -19.92 21.68 -59.82
N THR A 539 -20.52 22.71 -60.40
CA THR A 539 -20.84 22.77 -61.83
C THR A 539 -20.35 24.07 -62.45
N ILE A 540 -19.98 24.02 -63.73
CA ILE A 540 -19.61 25.17 -64.56
C ILE A 540 -20.32 24.98 -65.91
N THR A 541 -20.81 26.06 -66.50
CA THR A 541 -21.33 26.09 -67.87
C THR A 541 -20.88 27.38 -68.56
N VAL A 542 -20.15 27.29 -69.67
CA VAL A 542 -19.74 28.43 -70.48
C VAL A 542 -20.94 28.94 -71.26
N VAL A 543 -21.19 30.25 -71.17
CA VAL A 543 -22.36 30.91 -71.80
C VAL A 543 -21.93 31.79 -72.97
N SER A 544 -20.73 32.38 -72.93
CA SER A 544 -20.19 33.16 -74.06
C SER A 544 -18.66 33.31 -73.95
N PRO A 545 -17.91 33.24 -75.07
CA PRO A 545 -18.37 32.75 -76.37
C PRO A 545 -18.75 31.27 -76.28
N ASN A 546 -19.84 30.88 -76.94
CA ASN A 546 -20.38 29.52 -76.85
C ASN A 546 -20.52 28.82 -78.22
N GLY A 547 -20.22 29.52 -79.31
CA GLY A 547 -20.21 28.95 -80.65
C GLY A 547 -20.70 29.91 -81.73
N GLY A 548 -19.95 29.99 -82.84
CA GLY A 548 -20.32 30.75 -84.04
C GLY A 548 -20.04 32.25 -83.97
N GLU A 549 -19.62 32.79 -82.83
CA GLU A 549 -19.20 34.18 -82.72
C GLU A 549 -17.91 34.44 -83.53
N VAL A 550 -17.75 35.67 -84.01
CA VAL A 550 -16.51 36.14 -84.64
C VAL A 550 -15.92 37.21 -83.74
N LEU A 551 -14.79 36.90 -83.11
CA LEU A 551 -14.06 37.82 -82.24
C LEU A 551 -12.92 38.49 -83.03
N VAL A 552 -12.81 39.79 -82.86
CA VAL A 552 -11.83 40.62 -83.56
C VAL A 552 -10.63 40.87 -82.65
N ARG A 553 -9.43 40.80 -83.21
CA ARG A 553 -8.18 41.12 -82.51
C ARG A 553 -8.17 42.56 -82.00
N GLY A 554 -7.61 42.77 -80.81
CA GLY A 554 -7.53 44.07 -80.15
C GLY A 554 -8.83 44.54 -79.48
N GLU A 555 -9.97 43.94 -79.84
CA GLU A 555 -11.26 44.26 -79.24
C GLU A 555 -11.47 43.54 -77.90
N VAL A 556 -12.33 44.12 -77.07
CA VAL A 556 -12.66 43.61 -75.73
C VAL A 556 -13.99 42.87 -75.78
N TYR A 557 -13.98 41.62 -75.32
CA TYR A 557 -15.18 40.79 -75.21
C TYR A 557 -15.38 40.30 -73.79
N GLU A 558 -16.64 40.16 -73.39
CA GLU A 558 -17.00 39.63 -72.08
C GLU A 558 -17.20 38.11 -72.18
N ILE A 559 -16.34 37.36 -71.48
CA ILE A 559 -16.49 35.92 -71.29
C ILE A 559 -17.48 35.71 -70.15
N LYS A 560 -18.48 34.84 -70.35
CA LYS A 560 -19.56 34.55 -69.38
C LYS A 560 -19.65 33.07 -69.11
N TRP A 561 -19.89 32.72 -67.84
CA TRP A 561 -20.22 31.36 -67.42
C TRP A 561 -21.25 31.39 -66.29
N THR A 562 -21.94 30.28 -66.08
CA THR A 562 -22.74 30.03 -64.86
C THR A 562 -22.07 28.95 -64.04
N SER A 563 -22.16 29.03 -62.72
CA SER A 563 -21.54 28.04 -61.83
C SER A 563 -22.32 27.83 -60.55
N SER A 564 -22.18 26.64 -59.96
CA SER A 564 -22.67 26.31 -58.62
C SER A 564 -21.54 25.73 -57.78
N ASN A 565 -21.38 26.20 -56.54
CA ASN A 565 -20.35 25.73 -55.59
C ASN A 565 -18.90 25.83 -56.08
N VAL A 566 -18.59 26.80 -56.94
CA VAL A 566 -17.22 27.06 -57.41
C VAL A 566 -16.79 28.47 -56.98
N PRO A 567 -15.71 28.61 -56.17
CA PRO A 567 -15.31 29.91 -55.63
C PRO A 567 -14.42 30.73 -56.57
N LYS A 568 -13.69 30.07 -57.48
CA LYS A 568 -12.71 30.70 -58.38
C LYS A 568 -12.63 29.96 -59.70
N PHE A 569 -12.18 30.63 -60.75
CA PHE A 569 -12.11 30.09 -62.10
C PHE A 569 -10.77 30.38 -62.76
N ASN A 570 -10.32 29.44 -63.58
CA ASN A 570 -9.30 29.67 -64.60
C ASN A 570 -10.00 29.72 -65.95
N VAL A 571 -9.60 30.68 -66.77
CA VAL A 571 -10.20 30.90 -68.09
C VAL A 571 -9.10 30.71 -69.14
N GLN A 572 -9.37 29.89 -70.14
CA GLN A 572 -8.43 29.48 -71.18
C GLN A 572 -9.11 29.56 -72.54
N TYR A 573 -8.34 29.87 -73.58
CA TYR A 573 -8.76 29.58 -74.95
C TYR A 573 -7.96 28.40 -75.51
N ILE A 574 -8.62 27.64 -76.35
CA ILE A 574 -8.08 26.48 -77.04
C ILE A 574 -8.18 26.77 -78.53
N ASN A 575 -7.06 26.76 -79.23
CA ASN A 575 -7.05 26.77 -80.69
C ASN A 575 -7.32 25.34 -81.17
N GLU A 576 -8.44 25.10 -81.84
CA GLU A 576 -8.85 23.77 -82.28
C GLU A 576 -8.09 23.30 -83.53
N ASP A 577 -7.52 24.23 -84.30
CA ASP A 577 -6.71 23.91 -85.48
C ASP A 577 -5.33 23.33 -85.10
N THR A 578 -4.76 23.79 -83.97
CA THR A 578 -3.41 23.43 -83.50
C THR A 578 -3.40 22.62 -82.20
N GLY A 579 -4.50 22.63 -81.45
CA GLY A 579 -4.61 22.03 -80.11
C GLY A 579 -3.93 22.83 -78.99
N VAL A 580 -3.36 24.01 -79.29
CA VAL A 580 -2.68 24.86 -78.31
C VAL A 580 -3.69 25.43 -77.31
N ARG A 581 -3.34 25.37 -76.01
CA ARG A 581 -4.16 25.86 -74.90
C ARG A 581 -3.39 26.93 -74.14
N LEU A 582 -4.00 28.09 -73.93
CA LEU A 582 -3.38 29.20 -73.22
C LEU A 582 -4.34 29.80 -72.20
N PHE A 583 -3.78 30.15 -71.03
CA PHE A 583 -4.52 30.83 -69.97
C PHE A 583 -4.72 32.31 -70.34
N ILE A 584 -5.96 32.76 -70.24
CA ILE A 584 -6.31 34.18 -70.25
C ILE A 584 -6.09 34.75 -68.85
N ILE A 585 -6.62 34.07 -67.84
CA ILE A 585 -6.54 34.49 -66.43
C ILE A 585 -6.71 33.28 -65.51
N ASN A 586 -6.13 33.36 -64.32
CA ASN A 586 -6.25 32.36 -63.26
C ASN A 586 -6.87 32.95 -62.00
N ASN A 587 -7.58 32.12 -61.23
CA ASN A 587 -8.14 32.47 -59.92
C ASN A 587 -9.12 33.65 -59.91
N VAL A 588 -9.87 33.89 -60.99
CA VAL A 588 -10.89 34.96 -61.04
C VAL A 588 -12.13 34.57 -60.23
N THR A 589 -12.76 35.55 -59.59
CA THR A 589 -14.03 35.39 -58.86
C THR A 589 -15.17 36.04 -59.63
N GLY A 590 -16.40 35.52 -59.48
CA GLY A 590 -17.56 35.98 -60.24
C GLY A 590 -17.82 35.11 -61.47
N ASN A 591 -18.74 35.55 -62.32
CA ASN A 591 -19.28 34.75 -63.43
C ASN A 591 -18.94 35.33 -64.82
N THR A 592 -18.15 36.40 -64.85
CA THR A 592 -17.73 37.06 -66.09
C THR A 592 -16.29 37.54 -66.02
N TYR A 593 -15.66 37.69 -67.19
CA TYR A 593 -14.32 38.27 -67.33
C TYR A 593 -14.19 39.04 -68.65
N SER A 594 -13.71 40.28 -68.59
CA SER A 594 -13.41 41.09 -69.78
C SER A 594 -12.06 40.71 -70.36
N TRP A 595 -12.06 40.12 -71.56
CA TRP A 595 -10.87 39.67 -72.26
C TRP A 595 -10.58 40.57 -73.46
N ILE A 596 -9.35 41.07 -73.55
CA ILE A 596 -8.84 41.73 -74.76
C ILE A 596 -8.21 40.64 -75.64
N VAL A 597 -8.75 40.45 -76.84
CA VAL A 597 -8.23 39.45 -77.78
C VAL A 597 -6.83 39.87 -78.23
N PRO A 598 -5.76 39.11 -77.95
CA PRO A 598 -4.39 39.54 -78.27
C PRO A 598 -4.19 39.79 -79.77
N GLU A 599 -3.48 40.84 -80.15
CA GLU A 599 -3.17 41.12 -81.57
C GLU A 599 -2.34 40.01 -82.23
N THR A 600 -1.56 39.29 -81.41
CA THR A 600 -0.67 38.20 -81.82
C THR A 600 -1.35 36.84 -81.92
N ILE A 601 -2.65 36.73 -81.63
CA ILE A 601 -3.36 35.47 -81.75
C ILE A 601 -3.58 35.16 -83.25
N ASP A 602 -3.34 33.91 -83.64
CA ASP A 602 -3.51 33.48 -85.03
C ASP A 602 -5.00 33.40 -85.40
N ASP A 603 -5.31 33.62 -86.68
CA ASP A 603 -6.66 33.40 -87.20
C ASP A 603 -6.99 31.90 -87.12
N GLY A 604 -8.21 31.56 -86.70
CA GLY A 604 -8.60 30.15 -86.56
C GLY A 604 -9.88 29.92 -85.78
N LEU A 605 -10.16 28.64 -85.52
CA LEU A 605 -11.29 28.18 -84.73
C LEU A 605 -10.86 27.93 -83.28
N TYR A 606 -11.62 28.46 -82.34
CA TYR A 606 -11.30 28.44 -80.91
C TYR A 606 -12.46 27.96 -80.05
N ARG A 607 -12.15 27.39 -78.88
CA ARG A 607 -13.10 27.15 -77.79
C ARG A 607 -12.66 27.85 -76.52
N MET A 608 -13.63 28.32 -75.75
CA MET A 608 -13.40 28.88 -74.43
C MET A 608 -13.53 27.76 -73.43
N LYS A 609 -12.61 27.66 -72.49
CA LYS A 609 -12.66 26.70 -71.39
C LYS A 609 -12.57 27.42 -70.07
N VAL A 610 -13.47 27.05 -69.15
CA VAL A 610 -13.49 27.54 -67.78
C VAL A 610 -13.38 26.35 -66.83
N ASP A 611 -12.42 26.38 -65.91
CA ASP A 611 -12.17 25.27 -64.99
C ASP A 611 -11.86 25.72 -63.56
N TYR A 612 -11.99 24.78 -62.63
CA TYR A 612 -11.58 24.93 -61.25
C TYR A 612 -11.05 23.59 -60.70
N ALA A 613 -9.84 23.62 -60.16
CA ALA A 613 -9.25 22.51 -59.44
C ALA A 613 -9.79 22.46 -58.01
N ILE A 614 -10.45 21.37 -57.63
CA ILE A 614 -11.02 21.18 -56.30
C ILE A 614 -9.88 20.79 -55.34
N PRO A 615 -9.65 21.52 -54.22
CA PRO A 615 -8.63 21.16 -53.26
C PRO A 615 -8.84 19.73 -52.72
N GLY A 616 -7.83 18.87 -52.87
CA GLY A 616 -7.92 17.46 -52.46
C GLY A 616 -8.82 16.57 -53.35
N GLY A 617 -9.27 17.06 -54.51
CA GLY A 617 -10.16 16.36 -55.44
C GLY A 617 -9.78 16.53 -56.92
N GLY A 618 -10.74 16.25 -57.81
CA GLY A 618 -10.59 16.39 -59.27
C GLY A 618 -10.73 17.82 -59.79
N THR A 619 -10.98 17.97 -61.09
CA THR A 619 -11.24 19.27 -61.73
C THR A 619 -12.68 19.31 -62.24
N VAL A 620 -13.41 20.39 -61.93
CA VAL A 620 -14.67 20.71 -62.61
C VAL A 620 -14.32 21.66 -63.75
N SER A 621 -14.84 21.41 -64.94
CA SER A 621 -14.59 22.28 -66.09
C SER A 621 -15.72 22.18 -67.10
N ASP A 622 -15.88 23.24 -67.86
CA ASP A 622 -16.72 23.25 -69.04
C ASP A 622 -16.05 23.99 -70.20
N SER A 623 -16.53 23.79 -71.42
CA SER A 623 -16.04 24.50 -72.60
C SER A 623 -17.20 24.93 -73.49
N SER A 624 -16.99 25.96 -74.32
CA SER A 624 -17.96 26.39 -75.33
C SER A 624 -18.57 25.19 -76.06
N ASP A 625 -19.87 25.22 -76.35
CA ASP A 625 -20.61 24.15 -77.03
C ASP A 625 -20.14 23.95 -78.47
N SER A 626 -19.81 25.04 -79.17
CA SER A 626 -19.18 25.02 -80.51
C SER A 626 -17.97 25.95 -80.58
N THR A 627 -17.26 25.92 -81.71
CA THR A 627 -16.13 26.82 -81.96
C THR A 627 -16.61 28.23 -82.28
N PHE A 628 -15.89 29.23 -81.78
CA PHE A 628 -15.95 30.61 -82.26
C PHE A 628 -14.73 30.89 -83.14
N THR A 629 -14.82 31.90 -84.00
CA THR A 629 -13.74 32.28 -84.91
C THR A 629 -13.00 33.48 -84.36
N ILE A 630 -11.67 33.48 -84.40
CA ILE A 630 -10.87 34.69 -84.24
C ILE A 630 -10.28 35.03 -85.61
N GLY A 631 -10.47 36.27 -86.06
CA GLY A 631 -10.02 36.71 -87.38
C GLY A 631 -10.01 38.23 -87.53
N SER A 632 -9.40 38.74 -88.61
CA SER A 632 -9.49 40.17 -88.95
C SER A 632 -10.88 40.53 -89.49
N VAL A 633 -11.42 41.70 -89.12
CA VAL A 633 -12.56 42.29 -89.83
C VAL A 633 -12.14 42.49 -91.29
N ALA A 634 -12.98 42.07 -92.24
CA ALA A 634 -12.86 42.57 -93.60
C ALA A 634 -12.96 44.09 -93.53
N SER A 635 -11.85 44.79 -93.68
CA SER A 635 -11.85 46.23 -93.87
C SER A 635 -12.66 46.49 -95.14
N ASN A 636 -13.84 47.11 -94.99
CA ASN A 636 -14.45 47.86 -96.08
C ASN A 636 -13.49 49.03 -96.40
N ILE A 637 -12.43 48.74 -97.14
CA ILE A 637 -11.67 49.73 -97.88
C ILE A 637 -12.53 50.03 -99.10
N ASP A 638 -13.26 51.14 -98.99
CA ASP A 638 -13.83 51.86 -100.12
C ASP A 638 -12.66 52.23 -101.04
N LEU A 639 -12.51 51.47 -102.14
CA LEU A 639 -11.56 51.80 -103.19
C LEU A 639 -12.06 53.05 -103.89
N PHE A 640 -11.54 54.21 -103.47
CA PHE A 640 -11.39 55.38 -104.31
C PHE A 640 -10.71 54.97 -105.62
N ASN A 641 -11.51 54.60 -106.62
CA ASN A 641 -11.08 54.58 -108.01
C ASN A 641 -11.24 56.00 -108.55
N HIS A 642 -10.26 56.87 -108.26
CA HIS A 642 -10.11 58.13 -108.99
C HIS A 642 -9.51 57.84 -110.36
N SER A 643 -10.36 57.71 -111.37
CA SER A 643 -10.01 58.11 -112.72
C SER A 643 -11.23 58.54 -113.52
N ASN A 644 -11.31 59.85 -113.71
CA ASN A 644 -11.85 60.58 -114.85
C ASN A 644 -13.31 61.10 -114.84
N ILE A 645 -13.40 62.43 -114.57
CA ILE A 645 -14.20 63.47 -115.29
C ILE A 645 -15.71 63.47 -114.98
N ALA A 646 -16.40 64.51 -114.49
CA ALA A 646 -16.25 65.98 -114.51
C ALA A 646 -16.95 66.67 -113.31
N SER A 647 -16.53 67.91 -113.01
CA SER A 647 -17.18 68.93 -112.16
C SER A 647 -18.30 69.68 -112.95
N PRO A 648 -19.11 70.64 -112.41
CA PRO A 648 -19.34 71.16 -111.04
C PRO A 648 -20.85 71.21 -110.64
N TYR A 649 -21.19 71.84 -109.50
CA TYR A 649 -22.53 72.09 -108.89
C TYR A 649 -22.98 70.99 -107.90
N THR A 650 -23.13 71.16 -106.58
CA THR A 650 -23.10 72.30 -105.65
C THR A 650 -22.91 71.71 -104.24
N MET A 651 -21.90 72.12 -103.49
CA MET A 651 -21.91 71.96 -102.02
C MET A 651 -21.24 73.16 -101.37
N LEU A 652 -21.89 74.32 -101.53
CA LEU A 652 -21.79 75.44 -100.61
C LEU A 652 -23.16 75.57 -99.95
N GLN A 653 -23.29 75.02 -98.74
CA GLN A 653 -24.05 75.56 -97.61
C GLN A 653 -24.40 74.44 -96.61
N ARG A 654 -24.11 74.72 -95.33
CA ARG A 654 -24.63 74.08 -94.09
C ARG A 654 -23.75 72.95 -93.51
N LEU A 655 -22.47 73.20 -93.23
CA LEU A 655 -21.99 73.64 -91.90
C LEU A 655 -22.83 74.74 -91.22
N PHE A 656 -23.07 74.54 -89.92
CA PHE A 656 -23.80 75.38 -88.96
C PHE A 656 -25.31 75.10 -88.86
N GLY A 657 -25.73 74.81 -87.63
CA GLY A 657 -27.13 74.79 -87.25
C GLY A 657 -27.80 76.13 -87.55
N TRP A 658 -29.12 76.09 -87.51
CA TRP A 658 -30.00 76.79 -86.59
C TRP A 658 -31.40 76.18 -86.85
N GLY A 659 -32.33 76.39 -85.93
CA GLY A 659 -33.76 76.18 -86.20
C GLY A 659 -34.22 76.96 -87.45
N LEU A 660 -35.49 76.95 -87.77
CA LEU A 660 -36.48 77.76 -87.05
C LEU A 660 -37.88 77.35 -87.53
N ASP A 661 -38.87 77.84 -86.79
CA ASP A 661 -40.30 77.98 -87.14
C ASP A 661 -40.69 77.84 -88.62
#